data_AF-A0A959W3L2-F1
#
_entry.id   AF-A0A959W3L2-F1
#
_cell.length_a   1.000
_cell.length_b   1.000
_cell.length_c   1.000
_cell.angle_alpha   90.00
_cell.angle_beta   90.00
_cell.angle_gamma   90.00
#
_symmetry.space_group_name_H-M   'P 1'
#
loop_
_entity.id
_entity.type
_entity.pdbx_description
1 polymer ?
#
loop_
_entity_poly.entity_id
_entity_poly.type
_entity_poly.pdbx_seq_one_letter_code
_entity_poly.pdbx_strand_id
1 'polypeptide(L)'
;SIQYQNANNSVRVSDEFMQAVADDAEWNLLARTDGSVTKTLSARELMNKIAEAAWDCADPGVQYDTIINKWHTCPESGRINASNPCSEYMHVDDSACNLASINLMKFRRPDGSFDVDGFCAVVDTVFLAQEIIVGPSSYPTEEIGKNARAFRQLGLGYANLGALLMSDGMPYDSEEGRNVAAAITSLMTGRAYRRSAEIAATMGTYEAYELNREPHNNVMRMHRDAAYEINGEGVHEELLSAAREEWDVAVATGEEHGYRNAQATVLAPTGTISFLMDCDTTGIEPDFSLVKFKELVGGGNMTIVNKSVPLALQTLGYSESEIGQIEAYINEHGTIIGAPGLKDEHLPVFDVAVGERAISHTGHIDMMAATQPFLSGAISKTVNMPNTATVEDIADAYTRGWEGGLKALAIYRDGSKTAQALRTDAQKDKEKEKEAAAEAAPAGPVRHRMPKTRDSVTHKFSVGGHEGYITAGKYADGSVGEIFLTDIGKEGSTMRGMMNAYATAISLGLQYGVPLEVFVNKFSYMRFDPEGITGNPDIPFAKSMPDYIMRWLASQFIDDPDFLEEQGIMTQEVRNRKEAENAGINLANGSGNGSPAGNGGNGNGGNGGPAPEAEAPVADTGGTSVPAGTALTDDVPVVPAKLHFTPGAAELGPACDQCGGMMQRTGACYTCSSCGNNTGCG
;
A
#
# COMPACT_ATOMS: atom_id res chain seq x y z
N SER A 1 -14.89 -0.37 13.22
CA SER A 1 -14.12 -0.89 12.08
C SER A 1 -15.10 -1.37 11.03
N ILE A 2 -15.02 -0.87 9.80
CA ILE A 2 -15.81 -1.42 8.68
C ILE A 2 -15.11 -2.72 8.24
N GLN A 3 -15.88 -3.79 8.06
CA GLN A 3 -15.30 -5.06 7.59
C GLN A 3 -14.70 -4.88 6.18
N TYR A 4 -13.68 -5.67 5.84
CA TYR A 4 -13.03 -5.69 4.52
C TYR A 4 -12.26 -4.41 4.10
N GLN A 5 -11.93 -3.48 5.01
CA GLN A 5 -11.05 -2.32 4.73
C GLN A 5 -9.60 -2.68 4.28
N ASN A 6 -9.21 -3.96 4.34
CA ASN A 6 -7.95 -4.47 3.80
C ASN A 6 -8.04 -4.91 2.32
N ALA A 7 -9.18 -4.67 1.65
CA ALA A 7 -9.41 -4.95 0.25
C ALA A 7 -10.02 -3.74 -0.45
N ASN A 8 -9.57 -3.43 -1.66
CA ASN A 8 -10.24 -2.49 -2.56
C ASN A 8 -11.51 -3.15 -3.10
N ASN A 9 -12.65 -2.48 -2.96
CA ASN A 9 -13.92 -2.97 -3.49
C ASN A 9 -14.27 -2.22 -4.76
N SER A 10 -14.87 -2.90 -5.74
CA SER A 10 -15.34 -2.27 -6.97
C SER A 10 -16.61 -2.92 -7.47
N VAL A 11 -17.50 -2.10 -8.05
CA VAL A 11 -18.74 -2.55 -8.69
C VAL A 11 -18.60 -2.35 -10.19
N ARG A 12 -18.97 -3.36 -10.98
CA ARG A 12 -19.06 -3.25 -12.44
C ARG A 12 -20.47 -2.89 -12.87
N VAL A 13 -20.61 -1.87 -13.71
CA VAL A 13 -21.88 -1.36 -14.23
C VAL A 13 -21.90 -1.40 -15.75
N SER A 14 -22.99 -1.86 -16.38
CA SER A 14 -23.15 -1.81 -17.85
C SER A 14 -23.80 -0.50 -18.28
N ASP A 15 -23.66 -0.15 -19.57
CA ASP A 15 -24.38 0.98 -20.18
C ASP A 15 -25.90 0.86 -19.97
N GLU A 16 -26.44 -0.36 -19.98
CA GLU A 16 -27.86 -0.64 -19.71
C GLU A 16 -28.27 -0.25 -18.29
N PHE A 17 -27.39 -0.48 -17.30
CA PHE A 17 -27.63 -0.05 -15.92
C PHE A 17 -27.52 1.46 -15.79
N MET A 18 -26.49 2.07 -16.36
CA MET A 18 -26.30 3.53 -16.29
C MET A 18 -27.41 4.29 -17.01
N GLN A 19 -27.89 3.79 -18.14
CA GLN A 19 -29.07 4.32 -18.83
C GLN A 19 -30.33 4.15 -17.97
N ALA A 20 -30.52 3.00 -17.31
CA ALA A 20 -31.63 2.81 -16.37
C ALA A 20 -31.55 3.75 -15.15
N VAL A 21 -30.35 4.09 -14.67
CA VAL A 21 -30.13 5.12 -13.64
C VAL A 21 -30.56 6.50 -14.15
N ALA A 22 -30.13 6.87 -15.37
CA ALA A 22 -30.49 8.15 -15.99
C ALA A 22 -32.01 8.31 -16.17
N ASP A 23 -32.67 7.27 -16.70
CA ASP A 23 -34.11 7.23 -17.01
C ASP A 23 -35.02 6.99 -15.78
N ASP A 24 -34.45 6.83 -14.57
CA ASP A 24 -35.17 6.43 -13.34
C ASP A 24 -35.95 5.10 -13.46
N ALA A 25 -35.41 4.16 -14.23
CA ALA A 25 -36.05 2.89 -14.54
C ALA A 25 -35.85 1.81 -13.46
N GLU A 26 -36.63 0.74 -13.57
CA GLU A 26 -36.46 -0.47 -12.75
C GLU A 26 -35.28 -1.33 -13.23
N TRP A 27 -34.59 -1.96 -12.27
CA TRP A 27 -33.47 -2.88 -12.50
C TRP A 27 -33.71 -4.22 -11.82
N ASN A 28 -33.42 -5.32 -12.54
CA ASN A 28 -33.63 -6.69 -12.08
C ASN A 28 -32.34 -7.31 -11.54
N LEU A 29 -32.37 -7.77 -10.29
CA LEU A 29 -31.28 -8.55 -9.68
C LEU A 29 -31.40 -10.02 -10.09
N LEU A 30 -30.46 -10.49 -10.91
CA LEU A 30 -30.46 -11.85 -11.45
C LEU A 30 -29.64 -12.82 -10.57
N ALA A 31 -30.18 -14.00 -10.30
CA ALA A 31 -29.44 -15.08 -9.65
C ALA A 31 -28.34 -15.60 -10.58
N ARG A 32 -27.08 -15.65 -10.10
CA ARG A 32 -25.92 -16.09 -10.90
C ARG A 32 -25.94 -17.58 -11.27
N THR A 33 -26.81 -18.38 -10.66
CA THR A 33 -26.93 -19.83 -10.86
C THR A 33 -27.86 -20.22 -12.00
N ASP A 34 -28.94 -19.47 -12.23
CA ASP A 34 -29.99 -19.82 -13.20
C ASP A 34 -30.56 -18.62 -14.00
N GLY A 35 -30.08 -17.39 -13.73
CA GLY A 35 -30.54 -16.17 -14.40
C GLY A 35 -31.92 -15.68 -13.97
N SER A 36 -32.57 -16.31 -12.98
CA SER A 36 -33.89 -15.89 -12.52
C SER A 36 -33.88 -14.52 -11.85
N VAL A 37 -34.95 -13.74 -12.02
CA VAL A 37 -35.14 -12.46 -11.33
C VAL A 37 -35.46 -12.74 -9.87
N THR A 38 -34.56 -12.33 -8.97
CA THR A 38 -34.72 -12.51 -7.51
C THR A 38 -35.43 -11.32 -6.86
N LYS A 39 -35.19 -10.11 -7.38
CA LYS A 39 -35.75 -8.85 -6.88
C LYS A 39 -35.65 -7.78 -7.97
N THR A 40 -36.63 -6.87 -8.00
CA THR A 40 -36.60 -5.65 -8.80
C THR A 40 -36.42 -4.44 -7.88
N LEU A 41 -35.65 -3.44 -8.32
CA LEU A 41 -35.30 -2.22 -7.58
C LEU A 41 -35.38 -1.00 -8.52
N SER A 42 -35.45 0.23 -8.00
CA SER A 42 -35.06 1.40 -8.80
C SER A 42 -33.55 1.35 -9.07
N ALA A 43 -33.15 1.57 -10.32
CA ALA A 43 -31.74 1.68 -10.69
C ALA A 43 -31.07 2.85 -9.95
N ARG A 44 -31.75 4.01 -9.89
CA ARG A 44 -31.28 5.22 -9.19
C ARG A 44 -31.12 4.98 -7.68
N GLU A 45 -32.05 4.31 -7.02
CA GLU A 45 -31.89 3.93 -5.61
C GLU A 45 -30.70 3.00 -5.36
N LEU A 46 -30.40 2.10 -6.30
CA LEU A 46 -29.24 1.21 -6.20
C LEU A 46 -27.93 1.98 -6.42
N MET A 47 -27.90 2.92 -7.36
CA MET A 47 -26.75 3.78 -7.60
C MET A 47 -26.48 4.72 -6.41
N ASN A 48 -27.53 5.28 -5.81
CA ASN A 48 -27.40 6.10 -4.60
C ASN A 48 -26.80 5.33 -3.43
N LYS A 49 -27.07 4.01 -3.29
CA LYS A 49 -26.44 3.16 -2.26
C LYS A 49 -24.97 2.86 -2.55
N ILE A 50 -24.59 2.77 -3.83
CA ILE A 50 -23.18 2.68 -4.24
C ILE A 50 -22.45 3.98 -3.89
N ALA A 51 -23.07 5.12 -4.18
CA ALA A 51 -22.56 6.44 -3.83
C ALA A 51 -22.48 6.66 -2.31
N GLU A 52 -23.48 6.23 -1.53
CA GLU A 52 -23.52 6.33 -0.07
C GLU A 52 -22.39 5.52 0.58
N ALA A 53 -22.14 4.28 0.11
CA ALA A 53 -21.00 3.49 0.57
C ALA A 53 -19.65 4.16 0.27
N ALA A 54 -19.47 4.70 -0.94
CA ALA A 54 -18.28 5.43 -1.32
C ALA A 54 -18.11 6.76 -0.55
N TRP A 55 -19.22 7.42 -0.21
CA TRP A 55 -19.25 8.59 0.65
C TRP A 55 -18.74 8.27 2.05
N ASP A 56 -19.23 7.18 2.64
CA ASP A 56 -18.87 6.71 3.98
C ASP A 56 -17.42 6.23 4.07
N CYS A 57 -16.93 5.47 3.07
CA CYS A 57 -15.69 4.71 3.22
C CYS A 57 -14.70 4.74 2.04
N ALA A 58 -14.94 5.57 1.01
CA ALA A 58 -14.19 5.65 -0.26
C ALA A 58 -14.09 4.32 -1.04
N ASP A 59 -15.03 3.42 -0.79
CA ASP A 59 -15.23 2.16 -1.51
C ASP A 59 -16.75 1.89 -1.61
N PRO A 60 -17.27 1.30 -2.70
CA PRO A 60 -16.53 0.75 -3.83
C PRO A 60 -16.22 1.80 -4.89
N GLY A 61 -15.15 1.61 -5.65
CA GLY A 61 -14.97 2.25 -6.95
C GLY A 61 -15.93 1.67 -8.01
N VAL A 62 -16.08 2.37 -9.14
CA VAL A 62 -16.93 1.94 -10.26
C VAL A 62 -16.07 1.58 -11.47
N GLN A 63 -16.42 0.49 -12.16
CA GLN A 63 -15.80 0.03 -13.40
C GLN A 63 -16.89 -0.10 -14.48
N TYR A 64 -16.73 0.60 -15.60
CA TYR A 64 -17.76 0.69 -16.62
C TYR A 64 -17.61 -0.47 -17.63
N ASP A 65 -18.42 -1.49 -17.46
CA ASP A 65 -18.26 -2.82 -18.03
C ASP A 65 -18.31 -2.84 -19.57
N THR A 66 -19.33 -2.18 -20.13
CA THR A 66 -19.52 -2.10 -21.59
C THR A 66 -18.40 -1.26 -22.22
N ILE A 67 -18.01 -0.15 -21.60
CA ILE A 67 -16.90 0.70 -22.06
C ILE A 67 -15.58 -0.08 -22.04
N ILE A 68 -15.25 -0.77 -20.94
CA ILE A 68 -14.05 -1.62 -20.83
C ILE A 68 -14.00 -2.63 -21.97
N ASN A 69 -15.10 -3.37 -22.21
CA ASN A 69 -15.11 -4.42 -23.22
C ASN A 69 -15.21 -3.87 -24.67
N LYS A 70 -15.75 -2.67 -24.88
CA LYS A 70 -15.76 -1.96 -26.18
C LYS A 70 -14.35 -1.61 -26.67
N TRP A 71 -13.43 -1.34 -25.74
CA TRP A 71 -12.01 -1.06 -26.02
C TRP A 71 -11.11 -2.29 -25.84
N HIS A 72 -11.67 -3.50 -25.71
CA HIS A 72 -10.87 -4.72 -25.54
C HIS A 72 -10.28 -5.19 -26.88
N THR A 73 -8.97 -5.35 -26.93
CA THR A 73 -8.24 -5.82 -28.11
C THR A 73 -8.35 -7.32 -28.34
N CYS A 74 -8.70 -8.11 -27.31
CA CYS A 74 -8.70 -9.58 -27.37
C CYS A 74 -10.01 -10.27 -26.90
N PRO A 75 -11.21 -9.85 -27.36
CA PRO A 75 -12.48 -10.38 -26.86
C PRO A 75 -12.72 -11.85 -27.21
N GLU A 76 -12.20 -12.34 -28.34
CA GLU A 76 -12.32 -13.75 -28.75
C GLU A 76 -11.47 -14.69 -27.88
N SER A 77 -10.45 -14.15 -27.21
CA SER A 77 -9.66 -14.87 -26.21
C SER A 77 -10.25 -14.87 -24.81
N GLY A 78 -11.33 -14.12 -24.58
CA GLY A 78 -11.98 -14.01 -23.28
C GLY A 78 -12.42 -12.59 -22.97
N ARG A 79 -13.50 -12.47 -22.20
CA ARG A 79 -14.04 -11.20 -21.72
C ARG A 79 -13.17 -10.65 -20.59
N ILE A 80 -13.00 -9.32 -20.52
CA ILE A 80 -12.40 -8.68 -19.35
C ILE A 80 -13.43 -8.76 -18.22
N ASN A 81 -13.13 -9.50 -17.14
CA ASN A 81 -14.07 -9.74 -16.04
C ASN A 81 -13.83 -8.83 -14.82
N ALA A 82 -12.60 -8.42 -14.57
CA ALA A 82 -12.21 -7.44 -13.55
C ALA A 82 -10.95 -6.67 -13.98
N SER A 83 -10.59 -5.65 -13.20
CA SER A 83 -9.29 -4.98 -13.26
C SER A 83 -8.35 -5.50 -12.16
N ASN A 84 -7.07 -5.14 -12.24
CA ASN A 84 -6.12 -5.23 -11.12
C ASN A 84 -6.51 -4.30 -9.92
N PRO A 85 -5.82 -4.40 -8.76
CA PRO A 85 -6.16 -3.63 -7.54
C PRO A 85 -6.13 -2.10 -7.68
N CYS A 86 -5.44 -1.56 -8.69
CA CYS A 86 -5.33 -0.12 -8.92
C CYS A 86 -6.25 0.39 -10.05
N SER A 87 -7.04 -0.48 -10.68
CA SER A 87 -8.03 -0.14 -11.72
C SER A 87 -7.49 0.41 -13.05
N GLU A 88 -6.18 0.29 -13.35
CA GLU A 88 -5.58 0.69 -14.64
C GLU A 88 -5.36 -0.46 -15.64
N TYR A 89 -5.28 -1.71 -15.20
CA TYR A 89 -4.94 -2.84 -16.07
C TYR A 89 -6.20 -3.62 -16.47
N MET A 90 -6.54 -3.60 -17.76
CA MET A 90 -7.81 -4.09 -18.30
C MET A 90 -7.57 -5.21 -19.31
N HIS A 91 -7.56 -6.46 -18.85
CA HIS A 91 -7.30 -7.60 -19.72
C HIS A 91 -7.94 -8.91 -19.21
N VAL A 92 -7.76 -10.02 -19.93
CA VAL A 92 -8.30 -11.32 -19.54
C VAL A 92 -7.75 -11.81 -18.19
N ASP A 93 -8.51 -12.70 -17.55
CA ASP A 93 -8.15 -13.29 -16.26
C ASP A 93 -6.80 -14.03 -16.30
N ASP A 94 -6.17 -14.20 -15.13
CA ASP A 94 -4.83 -14.82 -14.98
C ASP A 94 -3.79 -14.23 -15.96
N SER A 95 -3.65 -12.91 -15.99
CA SER A 95 -2.65 -12.21 -16.83
C SER A 95 -1.77 -11.25 -15.99
N ALA A 96 -0.77 -10.62 -16.62
CA ALA A 96 0.25 -9.83 -15.92
C ALA A 96 0.44 -8.42 -16.50
N CYS A 97 0.61 -7.44 -15.61
CA CYS A 97 0.87 -6.05 -15.97
C CYS A 97 2.38 -5.76 -15.92
N ASN A 98 3.00 -5.48 -17.07
CA ASN A 98 4.43 -5.15 -17.16
C ASN A 98 4.60 -3.61 -17.28
N LEU A 99 4.78 -2.94 -16.14
CA LEU A 99 4.67 -1.48 -16.00
C LEU A 99 5.97 -0.69 -16.21
N ALA A 100 5.84 0.52 -16.77
CA ALA A 100 6.86 1.57 -16.75
C ALA A 100 6.21 2.97 -16.76
N SER A 101 6.95 4.01 -16.37
CA SER A 101 6.46 5.40 -16.44
C SER A 101 7.54 6.39 -16.85
N ILE A 102 7.19 7.32 -17.73
CA ILE A 102 8.05 8.40 -18.23
C ILE A 102 7.80 9.70 -17.44
N ASN A 103 8.85 10.42 -17.02
CA ASN A 103 8.70 11.74 -16.39
C ASN A 103 8.55 12.84 -17.45
N LEU A 104 7.34 13.41 -17.59
CA LEU A 104 7.04 14.41 -18.64
C LEU A 104 7.89 15.69 -18.54
N MET A 105 8.32 16.09 -17.34
CA MET A 105 9.16 17.29 -17.16
C MET A 105 10.56 17.16 -17.79
N LYS A 106 10.96 15.98 -18.28
CA LYS A 106 12.20 15.82 -19.06
C LYS A 106 12.08 16.24 -20.52
N PHE A 107 10.85 16.46 -21.00
CA PHE A 107 10.54 16.86 -22.39
C PHE A 107 10.05 18.32 -22.46
N ARG A 108 9.93 19.01 -21.33
CA ARG A 108 9.69 20.46 -21.32
C ARG A 108 10.96 21.19 -21.76
N ARG A 109 10.95 21.83 -22.92
CA ARG A 109 12.04 22.70 -23.39
C ARG A 109 12.04 24.02 -22.59
N PRO A 110 13.16 24.78 -22.53
CA PRO A 110 13.24 26.02 -21.73
C PRO A 110 12.24 27.12 -22.13
N ASP A 111 11.71 27.06 -23.35
CA ASP A 111 10.69 27.98 -23.88
C ASP A 111 9.23 27.52 -23.62
N GLY A 112 9.04 26.41 -22.90
CA GLY A 112 7.74 25.80 -22.64
C GLY A 112 7.24 24.85 -23.72
N SER A 113 7.91 24.75 -24.87
CA SER A 113 7.52 23.78 -25.90
C SER A 113 7.82 22.33 -25.48
N PHE A 114 7.04 21.37 -25.99
CA PHE A 114 7.21 19.95 -25.68
C PHE A 114 8.15 19.26 -26.68
N ASP A 115 9.10 18.48 -26.18
CA ASP A 115 10.11 17.79 -26.97
C ASP A 115 9.58 16.47 -27.57
N VAL A 116 8.81 16.61 -28.65
CA VAL A 116 8.14 15.50 -29.36
C VAL A 116 9.13 14.42 -29.80
N ASP A 117 10.23 14.80 -30.47
CA ASP A 117 11.26 13.86 -30.95
C ASP A 117 11.91 13.07 -29.80
N GLY A 118 12.32 13.78 -28.75
CA GLY A 118 12.90 13.18 -27.56
C GLY A 118 11.92 12.24 -26.85
N PHE A 119 10.65 12.63 -26.75
CA PHE A 119 9.59 11.82 -26.16
C PHE A 119 9.36 10.54 -26.96
N CYS A 120 9.24 10.61 -28.28
CA CYS A 120 9.08 9.45 -29.16
C CYS A 120 10.27 8.48 -29.04
N ALA A 121 11.50 8.99 -29.01
CA ALA A 121 12.70 8.16 -28.84
C ALA A 121 12.75 7.45 -27.48
N VAL A 122 12.26 8.10 -26.41
CA VAL A 122 12.14 7.47 -25.09
C VAL A 122 11.01 6.45 -25.06
N VAL A 123 9.86 6.73 -25.68
CA VAL A 123 8.76 5.75 -25.83
C VAL A 123 9.26 4.50 -26.53
N ASP A 124 9.93 4.61 -27.69
CA ASP A 124 10.48 3.45 -28.41
C ASP A 124 11.43 2.61 -27.54
N THR A 125 12.28 3.29 -26.77
CA THR A 125 13.33 2.66 -25.95
C THR A 125 12.73 1.93 -24.76
N VAL A 126 11.83 2.59 -24.01
CA VAL A 126 11.18 2.02 -22.82
C VAL A 126 10.20 0.93 -23.22
N PHE A 127 9.42 1.12 -24.30
CA PHE A 127 8.48 0.13 -24.81
C PHE A 127 9.20 -1.14 -25.30
N LEU A 128 10.31 -1.00 -26.04
CA LEU A 128 11.13 -2.15 -26.43
C LEU A 128 11.72 -2.87 -25.21
N ALA A 129 12.20 -2.14 -24.20
CA ALA A 129 12.69 -2.74 -22.96
C ALA A 129 11.58 -3.52 -22.23
N GLN A 130 10.36 -2.96 -22.17
CA GLN A 130 9.18 -3.64 -21.63
C GLN A 130 8.79 -4.90 -22.42
N GLU A 131 8.86 -4.88 -23.76
CA GLU A 131 8.61 -6.07 -24.59
C GLU A 131 9.61 -7.18 -24.26
N ILE A 132 10.90 -6.84 -24.20
CA ILE A 132 12.00 -7.78 -23.96
C ILE A 132 11.82 -8.50 -22.61
N ILE A 133 11.48 -7.78 -21.53
CA ILE A 133 11.38 -8.38 -20.19
C ILE A 133 10.22 -9.38 -20.03
N VAL A 134 9.19 -9.37 -20.88
CA VAL A 134 8.09 -10.37 -20.82
C VAL A 134 8.61 -11.80 -21.00
N GLY A 135 9.61 -12.01 -21.87
CA GLY A 135 10.17 -13.33 -22.16
C GLY A 135 10.85 -14.00 -20.96
N PRO A 136 11.90 -13.39 -20.37
CA PRO A 136 12.67 -13.94 -19.25
C PRO A 136 12.00 -13.75 -17.88
N SER A 137 10.86 -13.07 -17.77
CA SER A 137 10.19 -12.86 -16.48
C SER A 137 9.64 -14.16 -15.88
N SER A 138 9.73 -14.24 -14.55
CA SER A 138 9.14 -15.30 -13.73
C SER A 138 7.77 -14.85 -13.22
N TYR A 139 6.76 -15.69 -13.40
CA TYR A 139 5.38 -15.42 -13.00
C TYR A 139 4.96 -16.32 -11.83
N PRO A 140 4.07 -15.85 -10.92
CA PRO A 140 3.77 -16.56 -9.67
C PRO A 140 2.92 -17.82 -9.85
N THR A 141 2.21 -17.96 -10.99
CA THR A 141 1.47 -19.15 -11.40
C THR A 141 1.79 -19.50 -12.85
N GLU A 142 1.56 -20.76 -13.22
CA GLU A 142 1.79 -21.23 -14.59
C GLU A 142 0.85 -20.53 -15.60
N GLU A 143 -0.42 -20.34 -15.26
CA GLU A 143 -1.41 -19.69 -16.13
C GLU A 143 -1.07 -18.22 -16.40
N ILE A 144 -0.69 -17.46 -15.38
CA ILE A 144 -0.18 -16.09 -15.56
C ILE A 144 1.06 -16.09 -16.48
N GLY A 145 1.95 -17.08 -16.32
CA GLY A 145 3.13 -17.24 -17.17
C GLY A 145 2.83 -17.67 -18.62
N LYS A 146 1.70 -18.34 -18.88
CA LYS A 146 1.20 -18.64 -20.24
C LYS A 146 0.65 -17.37 -20.87
N ASN A 147 -0.34 -16.75 -20.22
CA ASN A 147 -1.03 -15.57 -20.73
C ASN A 147 -0.08 -14.38 -20.94
N ALA A 148 0.85 -14.13 -20.01
CA ALA A 148 1.84 -13.06 -20.17
C ALA A 148 2.69 -13.24 -21.45
N ARG A 149 3.03 -14.48 -21.83
CA ARG A 149 3.80 -14.77 -23.05
C ARG A 149 2.93 -14.77 -24.30
N ALA A 150 1.72 -15.29 -24.21
CA ALA A 150 0.78 -15.41 -25.33
C ALA A 150 0.22 -14.06 -25.81
N PHE A 151 0.02 -13.10 -24.91
CA PHE A 151 -0.56 -11.78 -25.20
C PHE A 151 0.42 -10.62 -25.07
N ARG A 152 1.51 -10.79 -24.30
CA ARG A 152 2.60 -9.80 -24.13
C ARG A 152 2.10 -8.43 -23.67
N GLN A 153 1.22 -8.39 -22.67
CA GLN A 153 0.59 -7.16 -22.18
C GLN A 153 1.61 -6.24 -21.51
N LEU A 154 1.67 -4.99 -21.95
CA LEU A 154 2.49 -3.93 -21.36
C LEU A 154 1.60 -2.84 -20.75
N GLY A 155 2.21 -2.00 -19.94
CA GLY A 155 1.59 -0.77 -19.42
C GLY A 155 2.63 0.33 -19.31
N LEU A 156 2.93 0.97 -20.44
CA LEU A 156 3.68 2.23 -20.47
C LEU A 156 2.74 3.39 -20.08
N GLY A 157 3.18 4.22 -19.14
CA GLY A 157 2.49 5.44 -18.74
C GLY A 157 3.45 6.60 -18.53
N TYR A 158 2.99 7.64 -17.84
CA TYR A 158 3.81 8.79 -17.48
C TYR A 158 3.56 9.26 -16.05
N ALA A 159 4.39 10.20 -15.58
CA ALA A 159 4.22 10.98 -14.36
C ALA A 159 4.37 12.48 -14.66
N ASN A 160 4.10 13.34 -13.67
CA ASN A 160 4.38 14.77 -13.73
C ASN A 160 3.50 15.59 -14.71
N LEU A 161 2.29 15.13 -15.07
CA LEU A 161 1.39 15.91 -15.94
C LEU A 161 0.99 17.24 -15.30
N GLY A 162 0.55 17.23 -14.04
CA GLY A 162 0.22 18.46 -13.31
C GLY A 162 1.41 19.42 -13.17
N ALA A 163 2.63 18.89 -13.00
CA ALA A 163 3.86 19.68 -12.97
C ALA A 163 4.15 20.37 -14.32
N LEU A 164 3.94 19.66 -15.43
CA LEU A 164 4.11 20.18 -16.78
C LEU A 164 3.13 21.34 -17.04
N LEU A 165 1.83 21.08 -16.91
CA LEU A 165 0.79 22.08 -17.14
C LEU A 165 1.00 23.33 -16.28
N MET A 166 1.26 23.16 -14.98
CA MET A 166 1.58 24.27 -14.07
C MET A 166 2.80 25.06 -14.55
N SER A 167 3.90 24.37 -14.88
CA SER A 167 5.14 25.03 -15.36
C SER A 167 4.93 25.82 -16.66
N ASP A 168 4.01 25.38 -17.51
CA ASP A 168 3.61 26.05 -18.76
C ASP A 168 2.56 27.15 -18.56
N GLY A 169 2.22 27.49 -17.31
CA GLY A 169 1.25 28.54 -17.01
C GLY A 169 -0.21 28.13 -17.32
N MET A 170 -0.47 26.83 -17.49
CA MET A 170 -1.79 26.28 -17.82
C MET A 170 -2.49 25.75 -16.56
N PRO A 171 -3.71 26.20 -16.25
CA PRO A 171 -4.53 25.59 -15.19
C PRO A 171 -4.80 24.12 -15.51
N TYR A 172 -4.70 23.24 -14.50
CA TYR A 172 -5.03 21.83 -14.68
C TYR A 172 -6.53 21.64 -15.03
N ASP A 173 -7.41 22.46 -14.46
CA ASP A 173 -8.87 22.48 -14.75
C ASP A 173 -9.20 23.46 -15.90
N SER A 174 -8.55 23.30 -17.05
CA SER A 174 -8.77 24.10 -18.28
C SER A 174 -9.07 23.22 -19.49
N GLU A 175 -9.62 23.78 -20.57
CA GLU A 175 -9.81 23.03 -21.83
C GLU A 175 -8.46 22.81 -22.51
N GLU A 176 -7.61 23.82 -22.53
CA GLU A 176 -6.26 23.82 -23.07
C GLU A 176 -5.38 22.76 -22.40
N GLY A 177 -5.40 22.69 -21.07
CA GLY A 177 -4.66 21.68 -20.30
C GLY A 177 -5.15 20.25 -20.58
N ARG A 178 -6.46 20.06 -20.78
CA ARG A 178 -7.04 18.78 -21.22
C ARG A 178 -6.61 18.41 -22.64
N ASN A 179 -6.61 19.37 -23.56
CA ASN A 179 -6.18 19.17 -24.95
C ASN A 179 -4.69 18.78 -25.04
N VAL A 180 -3.83 19.43 -24.26
CA VAL A 180 -2.40 19.08 -24.14
C VAL A 180 -2.22 17.69 -23.54
N ALA A 181 -2.94 17.36 -22.47
CA ALA A 181 -2.90 16.02 -21.87
C ALA A 181 -3.37 14.92 -22.83
N ALA A 182 -4.45 15.17 -23.57
CA ALA A 182 -4.97 14.31 -24.63
C ALA A 182 -3.91 14.07 -25.72
N ALA A 183 -3.28 15.14 -26.23
CA ALA A 183 -2.26 15.05 -27.27
C ALA A 183 -1.00 14.29 -26.82
N ILE A 184 -0.49 14.52 -25.61
CA ILE A 184 0.64 13.76 -25.04
C ILE A 184 0.30 12.28 -24.87
N THR A 185 -0.89 11.97 -24.34
CA THR A 185 -1.33 10.57 -24.15
C THR A 185 -1.53 9.86 -25.48
N SER A 186 -2.11 10.55 -26.45
CA SER A 186 -2.31 10.07 -27.82
C SER A 186 -0.98 9.77 -28.51
N LEU A 187 -0.02 10.71 -28.47
CA LEU A 187 1.33 10.52 -29.00
C LEU A 187 2.04 9.31 -28.37
N MET A 188 1.98 9.18 -27.03
CA MET A 188 2.60 8.07 -26.30
C MET A 188 2.07 6.72 -26.78
N THR A 189 0.74 6.55 -26.86
CA THR A 189 0.14 5.27 -27.21
C THR A 189 0.20 4.96 -28.70
N GLY A 190 0.04 5.97 -29.57
CA GLY A 190 0.22 5.81 -31.02
C GLY A 190 1.65 5.33 -31.34
N ARG A 191 2.66 6.01 -30.77
CA ARG A 191 4.06 5.60 -30.93
C ARG A 191 4.33 4.21 -30.36
N ALA A 192 3.76 3.87 -29.19
CA ALA A 192 3.89 2.54 -28.60
C ALA A 192 3.29 1.43 -29.49
N TYR A 193 2.10 1.64 -30.08
CA TYR A 193 1.49 0.65 -30.98
C TYR A 193 2.15 0.57 -32.34
N ARG A 194 2.65 1.69 -32.89
CA ARG A 194 3.58 1.65 -34.03
C ARG A 194 4.78 0.78 -33.71
N ARG A 195 5.42 0.99 -32.56
CA ARG A 195 6.59 0.20 -32.15
C ARG A 195 6.26 -1.28 -31.98
N SER A 196 5.08 -1.60 -31.43
CA SER A 196 4.53 -2.96 -31.37
C SER A 196 4.38 -3.59 -32.77
N ALA A 197 3.92 -2.85 -33.78
CA ALA A 197 3.81 -3.33 -35.16
C ALA A 197 5.16 -3.50 -35.86
N GLU A 198 6.11 -2.57 -35.66
CA GLU A 198 7.49 -2.69 -36.15
C GLU A 198 8.21 -3.93 -35.58
N ILE A 199 7.98 -4.25 -34.30
CA ILE A 199 8.51 -5.47 -33.69
C ILE A 199 7.79 -6.71 -34.27
N ALA A 200 6.47 -6.65 -34.50
CA ALA A 200 5.72 -7.76 -35.10
C ALA A 200 6.22 -8.11 -36.52
N ALA A 201 6.55 -7.11 -37.32
CA ALA A 201 7.14 -7.28 -38.66
C ALA A 201 8.46 -8.09 -38.66
N THR A 202 9.18 -8.08 -37.53
CA THR A 202 10.47 -8.77 -37.38
C THR A 202 10.35 -10.09 -36.60
N MET A 203 9.53 -10.11 -35.54
CA MET A 203 9.49 -11.19 -34.53
C MET A 203 8.18 -12.01 -34.56
N GLY A 204 7.26 -11.67 -35.44
CA GLY A 204 5.87 -12.15 -35.42
C GLY A 204 5.02 -11.43 -34.38
N THR A 205 3.71 -11.55 -34.51
CA THR A 205 2.70 -10.97 -33.61
C THR A 205 2.70 -11.64 -32.22
N TYR A 206 1.83 -11.20 -31.30
CA TYR A 206 1.52 -12.03 -30.13
C TYR A 206 0.70 -13.27 -30.55
N GLU A 207 0.79 -14.35 -29.77
CA GLU A 207 0.29 -15.68 -30.13
C GLU A 207 -1.21 -15.69 -30.47
N ALA A 208 -2.01 -14.96 -29.70
CA ALA A 208 -3.44 -14.85 -29.90
C ALA A 208 -3.88 -13.75 -30.89
N TYR A 209 -2.95 -13.11 -31.63
CA TYR A 209 -3.31 -11.99 -32.51
C TYR A 209 -4.21 -12.42 -33.67
N GLU A 210 -3.91 -13.51 -34.37
CA GLU A 210 -4.70 -13.95 -35.54
C GLU A 210 -6.17 -14.24 -35.18
N LEU A 211 -6.41 -14.78 -33.98
CA LEU A 211 -7.76 -14.99 -33.43
C LEU A 211 -8.50 -13.66 -33.17
N ASN A 212 -7.76 -12.62 -32.80
CA ASN A 212 -8.30 -11.31 -32.41
C ASN A 212 -7.98 -10.20 -33.42
N ARG A 213 -7.61 -10.55 -34.67
CA ARG A 213 -7.07 -9.60 -35.66
C ARG A 213 -8.01 -8.44 -35.94
N GLU A 214 -9.28 -8.76 -36.21
CA GLU A 214 -10.31 -7.76 -36.48
C GLU A 214 -10.65 -6.90 -35.26
N PRO A 215 -10.96 -7.44 -34.06
CA PRO A 215 -11.22 -6.59 -32.89
C PRO A 215 -10.01 -5.75 -32.48
N HIS A 216 -8.78 -6.29 -32.51
CA HIS A 216 -7.57 -5.53 -32.22
C HIS A 216 -7.41 -4.35 -33.19
N ASN A 217 -7.45 -4.60 -34.50
CA ASN A 217 -7.29 -3.56 -35.51
C ASN A 217 -8.44 -2.54 -35.47
N ASN A 218 -9.65 -2.97 -35.10
CA ASN A 218 -10.76 -2.06 -34.86
C ASN A 218 -10.49 -1.09 -33.69
N VAL A 219 -9.97 -1.59 -32.56
CA VAL A 219 -9.60 -0.74 -31.42
C VAL A 219 -8.48 0.25 -31.78
N MET A 220 -7.51 -0.16 -32.61
CA MET A 220 -6.47 0.76 -33.10
C MET A 220 -7.03 1.87 -34.01
N ARG A 221 -8.00 1.55 -34.87
CA ARG A 221 -8.73 2.56 -35.65
C ARG A 221 -9.54 3.50 -34.76
N MET A 222 -10.20 2.99 -33.71
CA MET A 222 -10.90 3.83 -32.73
C MET A 222 -9.98 4.80 -31.99
N HIS A 223 -8.77 4.36 -31.60
CA HIS A 223 -7.77 5.25 -30.98
C HIS A 223 -7.29 6.35 -31.95
N ARG A 224 -7.00 5.98 -33.22
CA ARG A 224 -6.65 6.95 -34.28
C ARG A 224 -7.77 7.96 -34.50
N ASP A 225 -9.01 7.49 -34.64
CA ASP A 225 -10.15 8.36 -34.94
C ASP A 225 -10.36 9.36 -33.79
N ALA A 226 -10.24 8.93 -32.53
CA ALA A 226 -10.23 9.83 -31.37
C ALA A 226 -9.07 10.85 -31.38
N ALA A 227 -7.91 10.53 -31.97
CA ALA A 227 -6.78 11.48 -32.06
C ALA A 227 -7.05 12.63 -33.04
N TYR A 228 -7.96 12.41 -34.01
CA TYR A 228 -8.47 13.46 -34.88
C TYR A 228 -9.55 14.31 -34.22
N GLU A 229 -10.23 13.81 -33.17
CA GLU A 229 -11.25 14.55 -32.40
C GLU A 229 -10.66 15.51 -31.34
N ILE A 230 -9.35 15.43 -31.03
CA ILE A 230 -8.68 16.35 -30.10
C ILE A 230 -8.80 17.81 -30.58
N ASN A 231 -9.37 18.69 -29.74
CA ASN A 231 -9.35 20.14 -29.96
C ASN A 231 -7.90 20.64 -29.92
N GLY A 232 -7.48 21.41 -30.94
CA GLY A 232 -6.13 21.95 -31.03
C GLY A 232 -5.90 23.24 -30.24
N GLU A 233 -6.93 23.80 -29.62
CA GLU A 233 -6.81 25.00 -28.79
C GLU A 233 -5.89 24.76 -27.58
N GLY A 234 -4.90 25.64 -27.42
CA GLY A 234 -3.84 25.51 -26.40
C GLY A 234 -2.72 24.50 -26.72
N VAL A 235 -2.86 23.68 -27.77
CA VAL A 235 -1.87 22.64 -28.12
C VAL A 235 -0.88 23.15 -29.17
N HIS A 236 0.42 22.89 -28.97
CA HIS A 236 1.43 23.14 -30.00
C HIS A 236 1.18 22.27 -31.24
N GLU A 237 1.23 22.88 -32.42
CA GLU A 237 0.97 22.22 -33.72
C GLU A 237 1.91 21.02 -33.97
N GLU A 238 3.17 21.10 -33.55
CA GLU A 238 4.16 20.01 -33.58
C GLU A 238 3.65 18.75 -32.85
N LEU A 239 3.15 18.94 -31.61
CA LEU A 239 2.66 17.87 -30.74
C LEU A 239 1.37 17.24 -31.27
N LEU A 240 0.41 18.05 -31.70
CA LEU A 240 -0.88 17.56 -32.22
C LEU A 240 -0.74 16.84 -33.56
N SER A 241 0.13 17.35 -34.44
CA SER A 241 0.42 16.71 -35.74
C SER A 241 1.11 15.37 -35.53
N ALA A 242 2.15 15.32 -34.70
CA ALA A 242 2.85 14.09 -34.37
C ALA A 242 1.92 13.04 -33.74
N ALA A 243 1.02 13.44 -32.83
CA ALA A 243 0.05 12.52 -32.23
C ALA A 243 -0.84 11.84 -33.28
N ARG A 244 -1.29 12.58 -34.30
CA ARG A 244 -2.12 12.05 -35.40
C ARG A 244 -1.31 11.20 -36.37
N GLU A 245 -0.14 11.67 -36.79
CA GLU A 245 0.75 10.96 -37.71
C GLU A 245 1.22 9.61 -37.14
N GLU A 246 1.58 9.55 -35.85
CA GLU A 246 1.97 8.29 -35.22
C GLU A 246 0.82 7.27 -35.16
N TRP A 247 -0.43 7.71 -35.02
CA TRP A 247 -1.60 6.83 -35.10
C TRP A 247 -1.89 6.34 -36.52
N ASP A 248 -1.75 7.20 -37.54
CA ASP A 248 -1.90 6.78 -38.93
C ASP A 248 -0.83 5.73 -39.31
N VAL A 249 0.41 5.94 -38.89
CA VAL A 249 1.51 4.97 -39.09
C VAL A 249 1.28 3.70 -38.27
N ALA A 250 0.81 3.80 -37.02
CA ALA A 250 0.52 2.63 -36.17
C ALA A 250 -0.57 1.74 -36.77
N VAL A 251 -1.67 2.34 -37.27
CA VAL A 251 -2.76 1.61 -37.93
C VAL A 251 -2.28 1.01 -39.24
N ALA A 252 -1.63 1.76 -40.12
CA ALA A 252 -1.17 1.24 -41.41
C ALA A 252 -0.16 0.08 -41.25
N THR A 253 0.84 0.25 -40.38
CA THR A 253 1.88 -0.78 -40.13
C THR A 253 1.28 -2.03 -39.47
N GLY A 254 0.32 -1.86 -38.55
CA GLY A 254 -0.34 -2.98 -37.87
C GLY A 254 -1.41 -3.67 -38.71
N GLU A 255 -2.04 -2.99 -39.67
CA GLU A 255 -2.88 -3.65 -40.67
C GLU A 255 -2.07 -4.53 -41.64
N GLU A 256 -0.80 -4.19 -41.90
CA GLU A 256 0.12 -4.99 -42.73
C GLU A 256 0.80 -6.14 -41.94
N HIS A 257 1.31 -5.87 -40.74
CA HIS A 257 2.20 -6.78 -40.00
C HIS A 257 1.62 -7.35 -38.70
N GLY A 258 0.45 -6.85 -38.27
CA GLY A 258 -0.11 -7.12 -36.95
C GLY A 258 0.66 -6.43 -35.81
N TYR A 259 0.37 -6.83 -34.57
CA TYR A 259 0.93 -6.22 -33.37
C TYR A 259 1.63 -7.25 -32.47
N ARG A 260 2.70 -6.83 -31.79
CA ARG A 260 3.47 -7.68 -30.87
C ARG A 260 2.88 -7.75 -29.45
N ASN A 261 2.08 -6.76 -29.08
CA ASN A 261 1.55 -6.59 -27.72
C ASN A 261 0.04 -6.36 -27.75
N ALA A 262 -0.71 -7.14 -26.95
CA ALA A 262 -2.17 -7.02 -26.86
C ALA A 262 -2.64 -5.74 -26.13
N GLN A 263 -1.85 -5.26 -25.17
CA GLN A 263 -2.05 -4.00 -24.46
C GLN A 263 -0.70 -3.27 -24.41
N ALA A 264 -0.69 -1.95 -24.57
CA ALA A 264 0.53 -1.15 -24.67
C ALA A 264 0.70 -0.16 -23.51
N THR A 265 -0.36 0.59 -23.19
CA THR A 265 -0.33 1.75 -22.30
C THR A 265 -1.44 1.75 -21.23
N VAL A 266 -1.08 2.24 -20.04
CA VAL A 266 -1.95 2.45 -18.87
C VAL A 266 -1.43 3.66 -18.07
N LEU A 267 -2.25 4.30 -17.26
CA LEU A 267 -1.77 5.29 -16.29
C LEU A 267 -1.83 4.71 -14.87
N ALA A 268 -0.74 4.06 -14.45
CA ALA A 268 -0.63 3.42 -13.14
C ALA A 268 -0.22 4.41 -12.02
N PRO A 269 -0.41 4.07 -10.73
CA PRO A 269 0.08 4.87 -9.63
C PRO A 269 1.61 4.93 -9.63
N THR A 270 2.16 6.13 -9.73
CA THR A 270 3.63 6.32 -9.78
C THR A 270 4.25 6.54 -8.40
N GLY A 271 3.55 6.19 -7.31
CA GLY A 271 3.85 6.60 -5.93
C GLY A 271 5.32 6.53 -5.51
N THR A 272 5.95 5.35 -5.48
CA THR A 272 7.36 5.23 -5.07
C THR A 272 8.34 5.72 -6.16
N ILE A 273 8.01 5.50 -7.43
CA ILE A 273 8.91 5.83 -8.55
C ILE A 273 8.95 7.33 -8.87
N SER A 274 7.90 8.10 -8.55
CA SER A 274 7.86 9.55 -8.70
C SER A 274 8.93 10.22 -7.83
N PHE A 275 9.12 9.75 -6.60
CA PHE A 275 10.21 10.20 -5.72
C PHE A 275 11.60 9.84 -6.26
N LEU A 276 11.75 8.68 -6.93
CA LEU A 276 13.01 8.28 -7.57
C LEU A 276 13.31 9.09 -8.84
N MET A 277 12.27 9.54 -9.54
CA MET A 277 12.36 10.38 -10.75
C MET A 277 12.38 11.89 -10.48
N ASP A 278 12.31 12.30 -9.20
CA ASP A 278 12.21 13.69 -8.75
C ASP A 278 11.00 14.42 -9.38
N CYS A 279 9.83 13.79 -9.31
CA CYS A 279 8.55 14.34 -9.79
C CYS A 279 7.85 15.17 -8.70
N ASP A 280 7.26 16.30 -9.08
CA ASP A 280 6.37 17.10 -8.22
C ASP A 280 4.97 16.47 -8.14
N THR A 281 4.44 15.90 -9.24
CA THR A 281 3.12 15.24 -9.29
C THR A 281 3.18 13.78 -9.77
N THR A 282 2.25 12.96 -9.28
CA THR A 282 2.20 11.52 -9.54
C THR A 282 1.28 11.19 -10.70
N GLY A 283 1.79 10.55 -11.75
CA GLY A 283 0.95 10.07 -12.83
C GLY A 283 0.33 11.22 -13.63
N ILE A 284 -0.99 11.13 -13.79
CA ILE A 284 -1.90 12.17 -14.31
C ILE A 284 -2.34 13.17 -13.24
N GLU A 285 -2.03 12.97 -11.95
CA GLU A 285 -2.54 13.83 -10.88
C GLU A 285 -2.07 15.30 -11.01
N PRO A 286 -2.91 16.28 -10.61
CA PRO A 286 -2.46 17.63 -10.31
C PRO A 286 -1.52 17.60 -9.11
N ASP A 287 -0.93 18.74 -8.76
CA ASP A 287 -0.19 18.79 -7.50
C ASP A 287 -1.13 18.64 -6.30
N PHE A 288 -0.70 17.89 -5.29
CA PHE A 288 -1.49 17.65 -4.07
C PHE A 288 -1.57 18.90 -3.20
N SER A 289 -0.45 19.63 -3.08
CA SER A 289 -0.32 20.88 -2.33
C SER A 289 1.02 21.52 -2.69
N LEU A 290 1.04 22.84 -2.92
CA LEU A 290 2.25 23.60 -3.28
C LEU A 290 3.36 23.50 -2.22
N VAL A 291 2.97 23.25 -0.97
CA VAL A 291 3.85 23.04 0.18
C VAL A 291 3.54 21.68 0.81
N LYS A 292 4.54 20.80 0.83
CA LYS A 292 4.45 19.43 1.35
C LYS A 292 5.33 19.29 2.58
N PHE A 293 4.80 18.75 3.67
CA PHE A 293 5.56 18.45 4.88
C PHE A 293 5.93 16.98 4.92
N LYS A 294 7.23 16.68 4.99
CA LYS A 294 7.74 15.32 5.20
C LYS A 294 8.23 15.17 6.63
N GLU A 295 7.55 14.33 7.40
CA GLU A 295 8.04 13.91 8.72
C GLU A 295 9.29 13.04 8.55
N LEU A 296 10.37 13.39 9.25
CA LEU A 296 11.65 12.70 9.19
C LEU A 296 11.67 11.54 10.18
N VAL A 297 12.40 10.47 9.84
CA VAL A 297 12.49 9.23 10.66
C VAL A 297 13.10 9.48 12.05
N GLY A 298 13.79 10.61 12.25
CA GLY A 298 14.32 11.07 13.55
C GLY A 298 13.43 12.07 14.30
N GLY A 299 12.22 12.36 13.81
CA GLY A 299 11.35 13.44 14.27
C GLY A 299 11.69 14.79 13.62
N GLY A 300 10.66 15.64 13.48
CA GLY A 300 10.74 16.94 12.81
C GLY A 300 10.28 16.90 11.35
N ASN A 301 9.87 18.05 10.82
CA ASN A 301 9.29 18.17 9.47
C ASN A 301 10.26 18.89 8.53
N MET A 302 10.41 18.35 7.32
CA MET A 302 11.02 19.05 6.19
C MET A 302 9.91 19.62 5.30
N THR A 303 9.94 20.93 5.08
CA THR A 303 9.10 21.60 4.08
C THR A 303 9.70 21.38 2.69
N ILE A 304 8.88 20.92 1.74
CA ILE A 304 9.23 20.78 0.33
C ILE A 304 8.27 21.67 -0.46
N VAL A 305 8.80 22.73 -1.06
CA VAL A 305 8.06 23.58 -2.00
C VAL A 305 8.12 22.94 -3.39
N ASN A 306 7.00 22.96 -4.11
CA ASN A 306 6.89 22.48 -5.47
C ASN A 306 7.82 23.28 -6.42
N LYS A 307 8.67 22.56 -7.18
CA LYS A 307 9.68 23.16 -8.09
C LYS A 307 9.07 23.76 -9.36
N SER A 308 7.83 23.40 -9.67
CA SER A 308 7.08 23.90 -10.82
C SER A 308 6.57 25.34 -10.62
N VAL A 309 6.43 25.83 -9.38
CA VAL A 309 5.96 27.19 -9.07
C VAL A 309 6.83 28.30 -9.68
N PRO A 310 8.17 28.35 -9.48
CA PRO A 310 9.00 29.36 -10.13
C PRO A 310 8.99 29.27 -11.66
N LEU A 311 8.87 28.06 -12.23
CA LEU A 311 8.77 27.88 -13.68
C LEU A 311 7.46 28.46 -14.23
N ALA A 312 6.34 28.19 -13.56
CA ALA A 312 5.03 28.75 -13.89
C ALA A 312 5.08 30.28 -13.88
N LEU A 313 5.64 30.88 -12.82
CA LEU A 313 5.75 32.33 -12.69
C LEU A 313 6.66 32.96 -13.77
N GLN A 314 7.73 32.27 -14.19
CA GLN A 314 8.55 32.70 -15.33
C GLN A 314 7.74 32.68 -16.64
N THR A 315 7.02 31.60 -16.92
CA THR A 315 6.16 31.48 -18.12
C THR A 315 5.05 32.54 -18.14
N LEU A 316 4.49 32.87 -16.96
CA LEU A 316 3.48 33.92 -16.77
C LEU A 316 4.04 35.36 -16.79
N GLY A 317 5.35 35.53 -17.00
CA GLY A 317 6.01 36.82 -17.22
C GLY A 317 6.36 37.62 -15.97
N TYR A 318 6.40 37.00 -14.79
CA TYR A 318 6.88 37.67 -13.57
C TYR A 318 8.41 37.81 -13.57
N SER A 319 8.92 38.90 -12.98
CA SER A 319 10.36 39.12 -12.82
C SER A 319 10.96 38.26 -11.71
N GLU A 320 12.28 38.02 -11.75
CA GLU A 320 13.02 37.27 -10.70
C GLU A 320 12.76 37.83 -9.29
N SER A 321 12.54 39.15 -9.16
CA SER A 321 12.23 39.79 -7.87
C SER A 321 10.80 39.52 -7.40
N GLU A 322 9.84 39.37 -8.30
CA GLU A 322 8.45 39.03 -7.95
C GLU A 322 8.35 37.54 -7.63
N ILE A 323 9.02 36.69 -8.42
CA ILE A 323 9.14 35.24 -8.18
C ILE A 323 9.69 34.99 -6.77
N GLY A 324 10.84 35.59 -6.43
CA GLY A 324 11.43 35.41 -5.10
C GLY A 324 10.58 35.93 -3.95
N GLN A 325 9.71 36.93 -4.18
CA GLN A 325 8.74 37.39 -3.17
C GLN A 325 7.57 36.42 -3.01
N ILE A 326 7.05 35.89 -4.10
CA ILE A 326 5.95 34.90 -4.12
C ILE A 326 6.44 33.57 -3.51
N GLU A 327 7.64 33.09 -3.87
CA GLU A 327 8.25 31.90 -3.27
C GLU A 327 8.48 32.08 -1.76
N ALA A 328 8.98 33.24 -1.32
CA ALA A 328 9.14 33.53 0.11
C ALA A 328 7.80 33.54 0.85
N TYR A 329 6.76 34.12 0.23
CA TYR A 329 5.40 34.12 0.79
C TYR A 329 4.85 32.71 0.96
N ILE A 330 4.95 31.87 -0.07
CA ILE A 330 4.51 30.46 -0.05
C ILE A 330 5.26 29.66 1.03
N ASN A 331 6.58 29.87 1.16
CA ASN A 331 7.39 29.23 2.20
C ASN A 331 6.94 29.60 3.63
N GLU A 332 6.51 30.85 3.85
CA GLU A 332 6.09 31.35 5.17
C GLU A 332 4.63 31.01 5.50
N HIS A 333 3.72 31.11 4.52
CA HIS A 333 2.27 31.04 4.73
C HIS A 333 1.64 29.69 4.34
N GLY A 334 2.37 28.80 3.64
CA GLY A 334 1.85 27.52 3.18
C GLY A 334 0.84 27.60 2.02
N THR A 335 0.56 28.82 1.53
CA THR A 335 -0.40 29.11 0.45
C THR A 335 0.15 30.17 -0.49
N ILE A 336 -0.34 30.18 -1.73
CA ILE A 336 -0.05 31.22 -2.74
C ILE A 336 -1.10 32.35 -2.73
N ILE A 337 -2.24 32.14 -2.06
CA ILE A 337 -3.35 33.09 -2.02
C ILE A 337 -2.91 34.33 -1.24
N GLY A 338 -3.02 35.51 -1.86
CA GLY A 338 -2.54 36.76 -1.28
C GLY A 338 -1.04 37.04 -1.41
N ALA A 339 -0.30 36.22 -2.18
CA ALA A 339 1.12 36.46 -2.43
C ALA A 339 1.36 37.84 -3.08
N PRO A 340 2.30 38.66 -2.57
CA PRO A 340 2.52 40.02 -3.09
C PRO A 340 2.87 40.05 -4.58
N GLY A 341 2.16 40.92 -5.33
CA GLY A 341 2.39 41.10 -6.76
C GLY A 341 1.78 40.04 -7.67
N LEU A 342 1.33 38.90 -7.13
CA LEU A 342 0.59 37.91 -7.90
C LEU A 342 -0.76 38.48 -8.36
N LYS A 343 -1.08 38.28 -9.64
CA LYS A 343 -2.39 38.63 -10.19
C LYS A 343 -3.41 37.51 -9.98
N ASP A 344 -4.65 37.88 -9.64
CA ASP A 344 -5.75 36.93 -9.45
C ASP A 344 -6.05 36.07 -10.70
N GLU A 345 -5.86 36.64 -11.91
CA GLU A 345 -6.03 35.92 -13.19
C GLU A 345 -5.07 34.73 -13.36
N HIS A 346 -3.95 34.71 -12.64
CA HIS A 346 -2.96 33.64 -12.68
C HIS A 346 -3.16 32.58 -11.57
N LEU A 347 -4.05 32.81 -10.58
CA LEU A 347 -4.29 31.86 -9.50
C LEU A 347 -4.68 30.43 -9.97
N PRO A 348 -5.53 30.23 -11.00
CA PRO A 348 -5.95 28.89 -11.43
C PRO A 348 -4.81 27.96 -11.88
N VAL A 349 -3.66 28.51 -12.27
CA VAL A 349 -2.44 27.74 -12.61
C VAL A 349 -1.91 26.96 -11.40
N PHE A 350 -2.17 27.46 -10.20
CA PHE A 350 -1.66 26.95 -8.93
C PHE A 350 -2.73 26.23 -8.09
N ASP A 351 -3.89 25.94 -8.69
CA ASP A 351 -4.93 25.14 -8.05
C ASP A 351 -4.45 23.68 -7.86
N VAL A 352 -4.81 23.09 -6.73
CA VAL A 352 -4.23 21.82 -6.23
C VAL A 352 -5.32 20.77 -5.95
N ALA A 353 -4.94 19.52 -5.70
CA ALA A 353 -5.90 18.44 -5.44
C ALA A 353 -6.72 18.65 -4.14
N VAL A 354 -6.15 19.33 -3.13
CA VAL A 354 -6.80 19.59 -1.83
C VAL A 354 -6.37 20.95 -1.27
N GLY A 355 -7.30 21.65 -0.61
CA GLY A 355 -7.04 22.96 0.01
C GLY A 355 -8.18 23.95 -0.21
N GLU A 356 -7.92 25.23 0.02
CA GLU A 356 -8.86 26.32 -0.22
C GLU A 356 -9.19 26.47 -1.71
N ARG A 357 -8.16 26.33 -2.57
CA ARG A 357 -8.28 26.28 -4.04
C ARG A 357 -8.08 24.85 -4.54
N ALA A 358 -8.95 23.95 -4.06
CA ALA A 358 -9.03 22.60 -4.56
C ALA A 358 -9.65 22.58 -5.96
N ILE A 359 -9.03 21.86 -6.90
CA ILE A 359 -9.57 21.58 -8.23
C ILE A 359 -10.93 20.88 -8.08
N SER A 360 -11.88 21.23 -8.94
CA SER A 360 -13.21 20.65 -8.89
C SER A 360 -13.16 19.13 -9.15
N HIS A 361 -14.02 18.35 -8.48
CA HIS A 361 -14.11 16.91 -8.74
C HIS A 361 -14.50 16.62 -10.20
N THR A 362 -15.28 17.51 -10.81
CA THR A 362 -15.57 17.56 -12.25
C THR A 362 -14.29 17.76 -13.07
N GLY A 363 -13.43 18.72 -12.71
CA GLY A 363 -12.11 18.92 -13.33
C GLY A 363 -11.20 17.70 -13.27
N HIS A 364 -11.19 16.98 -12.15
CA HIS A 364 -10.51 15.68 -12.04
C HIS A 364 -11.06 14.66 -13.05
N ILE A 365 -12.38 14.52 -13.16
CA ILE A 365 -13.06 13.58 -14.08
C ILE A 365 -12.82 13.95 -15.53
N ASP A 366 -12.94 15.23 -15.89
CA ASP A 366 -12.82 15.69 -17.27
C ASP A 366 -11.39 15.54 -17.80
N MET A 367 -10.37 15.70 -16.95
CA MET A 367 -8.98 15.38 -17.33
C MET A 367 -8.76 13.88 -17.55
N MET A 368 -9.43 13.02 -16.76
CA MET A 368 -9.42 11.58 -17.03
C MET A 368 -10.14 11.26 -18.34
N ALA A 369 -11.29 11.90 -18.61
CA ALA A 369 -12.09 11.69 -19.81
C ALA A 369 -11.33 12.12 -21.08
N ALA A 370 -10.60 13.25 -21.02
CA ALA A 370 -9.76 13.72 -22.12
C ALA A 370 -8.60 12.77 -22.49
N THR A 371 -8.12 11.95 -21.55
CA THR A 371 -6.97 11.06 -21.75
C THR A 371 -7.34 9.59 -21.96
N GLN A 372 -8.49 9.15 -21.44
CA GLN A 372 -8.92 7.75 -21.50
C GLN A 372 -9.06 7.15 -22.92
N PRO A 373 -9.56 7.87 -23.95
CA PRO A 373 -9.65 7.36 -25.32
C PRO A 373 -8.31 6.95 -25.93
N PHE A 374 -7.20 7.39 -25.35
CA PHE A 374 -5.84 7.13 -25.84
C PHE A 374 -5.12 6.03 -25.06
N LEU A 375 -5.76 5.38 -24.10
CA LEU A 375 -5.14 4.33 -23.28
C LEU A 375 -5.73 2.97 -23.61
N SER A 376 -4.86 1.99 -23.86
CA SER A 376 -5.31 0.61 -24.08
C SER A 376 -5.91 0.00 -22.80
N GLY A 377 -5.26 0.22 -21.65
CA GLY A 377 -5.87 0.01 -20.33
C GLY A 377 -6.63 1.25 -19.85
N ALA A 378 -6.59 1.51 -18.55
CA ALA A 378 -7.34 2.53 -17.85
C ALA A 378 -6.43 3.47 -17.04
N ILE A 379 -7.03 4.27 -16.15
CA ILE A 379 -6.37 5.32 -15.36
C ILE A 379 -6.55 5.00 -13.88
N SER A 380 -5.44 4.81 -13.16
CA SER A 380 -5.41 4.80 -11.70
C SER A 380 -5.17 6.21 -11.18
N LYS A 381 -6.27 6.96 -11.10
CA LYS A 381 -6.33 8.32 -10.55
C LYS A 381 -7.51 8.39 -9.60
N THR A 382 -7.31 9.09 -8.49
CA THR A 382 -8.36 9.30 -7.49
C THR A 382 -9.00 10.67 -7.69
N VAL A 383 -10.34 10.69 -7.74
CA VAL A 383 -11.09 11.96 -7.69
C VAL A 383 -11.16 12.40 -6.24
N ASN A 384 -10.42 13.44 -5.89
CA ASN A 384 -10.46 14.04 -4.56
C ASN A 384 -11.71 14.92 -4.44
N MET A 385 -12.39 14.83 -3.30
CA MET A 385 -13.59 15.61 -3.00
C MET A 385 -13.48 16.22 -1.59
N PRO A 386 -13.97 17.45 -1.37
CA PRO A 386 -13.98 18.07 -0.04
C PRO A 386 -14.90 17.31 0.92
N ASN A 387 -14.67 17.44 2.22
CA ASN A 387 -15.49 16.79 3.25
C ASN A 387 -16.98 17.18 3.20
N THR A 388 -17.29 18.33 2.58
CA THR A 388 -18.64 18.85 2.32
C THR A 388 -19.36 18.22 1.13
N ALA A 389 -18.68 17.41 0.31
CA ALA A 389 -19.33 16.69 -0.79
C ALA A 389 -20.42 15.75 -0.26
N THR A 390 -21.54 15.70 -0.96
CA THR A 390 -22.72 14.92 -0.65
C THR A 390 -22.70 13.54 -1.32
N VAL A 391 -23.69 12.70 -1.01
CA VAL A 391 -23.91 11.43 -1.73
C VAL A 391 -24.33 11.69 -3.18
N GLU A 392 -25.07 12.78 -3.44
CA GLU A 392 -25.53 13.17 -4.77
C GLU A 392 -24.36 13.60 -5.66
N ASP A 393 -23.42 14.41 -5.14
CA ASP A 393 -22.17 14.76 -5.85
C ASP A 393 -21.36 13.51 -6.27
N ILE A 394 -21.41 12.43 -5.49
CA ILE A 394 -20.72 11.17 -5.79
C ILE A 394 -21.48 10.35 -6.84
N ALA A 395 -22.81 10.33 -6.79
CA ALA A 395 -23.64 9.68 -7.82
C ALA A 395 -23.50 10.40 -9.18
N ASP A 396 -23.46 11.73 -9.18
CA ASP A 396 -23.23 12.57 -10.35
C ASP A 396 -21.81 12.39 -10.89
N ALA A 397 -20.79 12.33 -10.02
CA ALA A 397 -19.43 12.02 -10.40
C ALA A 397 -19.31 10.66 -11.13
N TYR A 398 -19.99 9.61 -10.63
CA TYR A 398 -20.04 8.31 -11.31
C TYR A 398 -20.82 8.34 -12.62
N THR A 399 -21.87 9.15 -12.73
CA THR A 399 -22.63 9.33 -13.98
C THR A 399 -21.79 10.06 -15.02
N ARG A 400 -21.14 11.15 -14.63
CA ARG A 400 -20.21 11.91 -15.49
C ARG A 400 -19.02 11.07 -15.96
N GLY A 401 -18.50 10.20 -15.09
CA GLY A 401 -17.44 9.26 -15.47
C GLY A 401 -17.86 8.29 -16.58
N TRP A 402 -19.12 7.83 -16.55
CA TRP A 402 -19.68 7.01 -17.63
C TRP A 402 -19.86 7.80 -18.93
N GLU A 403 -20.48 8.98 -18.86
CA GLU A 403 -20.68 9.87 -20.01
C GLU A 403 -19.35 10.29 -20.67
N GLY A 404 -18.32 10.55 -19.86
CA GLY A 404 -16.95 10.86 -20.29
C GLY A 404 -16.15 9.66 -20.81
N GLY A 405 -16.76 8.47 -20.95
CA GLY A 405 -16.09 7.31 -21.54
C GLY A 405 -15.03 6.67 -20.65
N LEU A 406 -15.05 6.88 -19.32
CA LEU A 406 -14.08 6.29 -18.41
C LEU A 406 -14.21 4.76 -18.37
N LYS A 407 -13.10 4.06 -18.15
CA LYS A 407 -13.10 2.61 -17.89
C LYS A 407 -13.28 2.31 -16.40
N ALA A 408 -12.74 3.14 -15.52
CA ALA A 408 -12.93 3.05 -14.07
C ALA A 408 -12.88 4.44 -13.40
N LEU A 409 -13.53 4.56 -12.25
CA LEU A 409 -13.51 5.74 -11.39
C LEU A 409 -13.43 5.36 -9.91
N ALA A 410 -12.51 5.99 -9.18
CA ALA A 410 -12.40 5.87 -7.73
C ALA A 410 -12.47 7.26 -7.09
N ILE A 411 -13.26 7.39 -6.02
CA ILE A 411 -13.52 8.65 -5.32
C ILE A 411 -12.92 8.59 -3.92
N TYR A 412 -12.25 9.67 -3.54
CA TYR A 412 -11.81 9.90 -2.17
C TYR A 412 -12.36 11.23 -1.65
N ARG A 413 -13.27 11.14 -0.68
CA ARG A 413 -13.81 12.29 0.04
C ARG A 413 -13.00 12.49 1.32
N ASP A 414 -12.57 13.73 1.58
CA ASP A 414 -11.90 14.04 2.85
C ASP A 414 -12.77 13.64 4.05
N GLY A 415 -12.22 12.84 4.96
CA GLY A 415 -12.92 12.23 6.08
C GLY A 415 -13.52 10.82 5.85
N SER A 416 -13.50 10.25 4.63
CA SER A 416 -14.04 8.89 4.41
C SER A 416 -13.08 7.75 4.80
N LYS A 417 -11.80 8.03 5.08
CA LYS A 417 -10.87 7.05 5.68
C LYS A 417 -10.15 7.66 6.88
N THR A 418 -9.99 6.85 7.94
CA THR A 418 -9.49 7.28 9.26
C THR A 418 -7.98 7.53 9.32
N ALA A 419 -7.22 7.09 8.32
CA ALA A 419 -5.78 7.33 8.21
C ALA A 419 -5.45 7.95 6.84
N GLN A 420 -4.71 9.05 6.86
CA GLN A 420 -4.23 9.77 5.68
C GLN A 420 -2.70 9.71 5.62
N ALA A 421 -2.16 9.37 4.46
CA ALA A 421 -0.71 9.26 4.23
C ALA A 421 -0.03 10.62 3.96
N LEU A 422 -0.80 11.64 3.60
CA LEU A 422 -0.36 13.02 3.36
C LEU A 422 -1.32 13.96 4.09
N ARG A 423 -0.80 15.00 4.74
CA ARG A 423 -1.56 16.03 5.47
C ARG A 423 -1.20 17.42 4.96
N THR A 424 -2.15 18.35 5.03
CA THR A 424 -1.97 19.77 4.65
C THR A 424 -2.27 20.69 5.84
N ASP A 425 -1.71 21.90 5.85
CA ASP A 425 -1.93 22.84 6.97
C ASP A 425 -3.39 23.29 7.12
N ALA A 426 -4.18 23.26 6.04
CA ALA A 426 -5.63 23.49 6.09
C ALA A 426 -6.39 22.54 7.03
N GLN A 427 -5.82 21.36 7.34
CA GLN A 427 -6.38 20.44 8.32
C GLN A 427 -6.09 20.88 9.77
N LYS A 428 -4.97 21.57 10.03
CA LYS A 428 -4.71 22.19 11.34
C LYS A 428 -5.76 23.25 11.68
N ASP A 429 -6.20 24.04 10.70
CA ASP A 429 -7.11 25.15 10.98
C ASP A 429 -8.55 24.68 11.24
N LYS A 430 -9.02 23.62 10.56
CA LYS A 430 -10.28 22.93 10.92
C LYS A 430 -10.22 22.23 12.28
N GLU A 431 -9.05 21.81 12.75
CA GLU A 431 -8.85 21.33 14.12
C GLU A 431 -8.86 22.51 15.12
N LYS A 432 -8.15 23.61 14.84
CA LYS A 432 -8.16 24.83 15.68
C LYS A 432 -9.55 25.42 15.89
N GLU A 433 -10.42 25.44 14.88
CA GLU A 433 -11.80 25.93 15.07
C GLU A 433 -12.65 25.04 15.99
N LYS A 434 -12.37 23.72 16.04
CA LYS A 434 -12.98 22.82 17.03
C LYS A 434 -12.34 22.96 18.41
N GLU A 435 -11.04 23.22 18.49
CA GLU A 435 -10.33 23.45 19.75
C GLU A 435 -10.66 24.83 20.38
N ALA A 436 -10.97 25.85 19.58
CA ALA A 436 -11.34 27.18 20.08
C ALA A 436 -12.64 27.19 20.94
N ALA A 437 -13.44 26.12 20.88
CA ALA A 437 -14.62 25.91 21.70
C ALA A 437 -14.37 25.03 22.95
N ALA A 438 -13.14 24.53 23.17
CA ALA A 438 -12.75 23.67 24.29
C ALA A 438 -11.65 24.34 25.13
N GLU A 439 -11.92 24.53 26.43
CA GLU A 439 -11.07 25.34 27.32
C GLU A 439 -9.63 24.79 27.52
N ALA A 440 -8.67 25.72 27.45
CA ALA A 440 -7.43 25.76 28.24
C ALA A 440 -6.53 24.50 28.31
N ALA A 441 -5.59 24.39 27.37
CA ALA A 441 -4.46 23.46 27.48
C ALA A 441 -3.34 23.97 28.43
N PRO A 442 -2.73 23.11 29.28
CA PRO A 442 -1.58 23.45 30.11
C PRO A 442 -0.24 23.36 29.34
N ALA A 443 0.84 23.81 29.98
CA ALA A 443 2.19 23.87 29.41
C ALA A 443 2.75 22.49 29.00
N GLY A 444 3.63 22.50 27.99
CA GLY A 444 4.24 21.30 27.39
C GLY A 444 5.08 20.43 28.35
N PRO A 445 5.53 19.25 27.90
CA PRO A 445 5.97 18.16 28.76
C PRO A 445 7.18 18.52 29.65
N VAL A 446 6.93 18.61 30.96
CA VAL A 446 7.94 18.94 31.97
C VAL A 446 8.60 17.66 32.49
N ARG A 447 9.93 17.59 32.41
CA ARG A 447 10.70 16.44 32.91
C ARG A 447 10.67 16.37 34.45
N HIS A 448 10.05 15.33 35.00
CA HIS A 448 10.08 15.02 36.43
C HIS A 448 11.37 14.25 36.80
N ARG A 449 12.42 14.96 37.21
CA ARG A 449 13.71 14.33 37.57
C ARG A 449 13.63 13.52 38.88
N MET A 450 14.24 12.33 38.87
CA MET A 450 14.36 11.47 40.05
C MET A 450 15.06 12.15 41.25
N PRO A 451 14.57 11.98 42.50
CA PRO A 451 15.20 12.53 43.72
C PRO A 451 16.61 11.96 43.97
N LYS A 452 17.52 12.73 44.59
CA LYS A 452 18.92 12.29 44.83
C LYS A 452 19.04 11.00 45.64
N THR A 453 18.09 10.73 46.53
CA THR A 453 17.94 9.49 47.28
C THR A 453 16.56 8.92 46.94
N ARG A 454 16.50 7.65 46.55
CA ARG A 454 15.29 6.98 46.01
C ARG A 454 15.32 5.50 46.38
N ASP A 455 14.16 4.86 46.44
CA ASP A 455 14.08 3.41 46.53
C ASP A 455 14.33 2.78 45.16
N SER A 456 14.95 1.60 45.12
CA SER A 456 15.17 0.85 43.89
C SER A 456 15.06 -0.65 44.11
N VAL A 457 14.48 -1.36 43.16
CA VAL A 457 14.48 -2.83 43.11
C VAL A 457 15.60 -3.28 42.17
N THR A 458 16.43 -4.23 42.59
CA THR A 458 17.46 -4.83 41.74
C THR A 458 17.23 -6.33 41.58
N HIS A 459 17.22 -6.80 40.34
CA HIS A 459 16.96 -8.18 39.97
C HIS A 459 18.09 -8.74 39.10
N LYS A 460 18.58 -9.94 39.42
CA LYS A 460 19.55 -10.66 38.59
C LYS A 460 18.80 -11.50 37.56
N PHE A 461 19.16 -11.38 36.29
CA PHE A 461 18.58 -12.17 35.23
C PHE A 461 19.62 -12.91 34.38
N SER A 462 19.14 -13.86 33.60
CA SER A 462 19.90 -14.54 32.55
C SER A 462 18.96 -14.83 31.38
N VAL A 463 19.37 -14.47 30.16
CA VAL A 463 18.64 -14.73 28.91
C VAL A 463 19.64 -15.30 27.90
N GLY A 464 19.35 -16.47 27.34
CA GLY A 464 20.25 -17.11 26.35
C GLY A 464 21.65 -17.42 26.90
N GLY A 465 21.80 -17.57 28.22
CA GLY A 465 23.11 -17.74 28.89
C GLY A 465 23.87 -16.44 29.19
N HIS A 466 23.34 -15.28 28.80
CA HIS A 466 23.91 -13.98 29.16
C HIS A 466 23.30 -13.46 30.46
N GLU A 467 24.12 -13.36 31.51
CA GLU A 467 23.71 -12.79 32.80
C GLU A 467 23.78 -11.25 32.83
N GLY A 468 22.99 -10.65 33.71
CA GLY A 468 23.04 -9.22 34.03
C GLY A 468 22.15 -8.87 35.21
N TYR A 469 22.12 -7.58 35.57
CA TYR A 469 21.22 -7.04 36.60
C TYR A 469 20.39 -5.89 36.04
N ILE A 470 19.11 -5.85 36.42
CA ILE A 470 18.21 -4.71 36.21
C ILE A 470 18.03 -4.00 37.54
N THR A 471 18.31 -2.71 37.60
CA THR A 471 18.00 -1.86 38.76
C THR A 471 16.96 -0.82 38.36
N ALA A 472 15.73 -0.95 38.85
CA ALA A 472 14.63 -0.03 38.60
C ALA A 472 14.51 0.97 39.76
N GLY A 473 14.65 2.27 39.49
CA GLY A 473 14.50 3.35 40.45
C GLY A 473 13.05 3.86 40.51
N LYS A 474 12.53 4.02 41.73
CA LYS A 474 11.12 4.35 41.98
C LYS A 474 10.93 5.81 42.43
N TYR A 475 9.80 6.40 42.05
CA TYR A 475 9.27 7.60 42.66
C TYR A 475 8.59 7.29 44.01
N ALA A 476 8.22 8.35 44.74
CA ALA A 476 7.61 8.21 46.07
C ALA A 476 6.17 7.66 46.05
N ASP A 477 5.51 7.67 44.89
CA ASP A 477 4.20 7.04 44.64
C ASP A 477 4.31 5.54 44.29
N GLY A 478 5.53 5.00 44.15
CA GLY A 478 5.80 3.61 43.79
C GLY A 478 6.07 3.38 42.30
N SER A 479 5.75 4.34 41.42
CA SER A 479 5.96 4.22 39.97
C SER A 479 7.44 4.17 39.59
N VAL A 480 7.78 3.53 38.47
CA VAL A 480 9.16 3.46 37.97
C VAL A 480 9.52 4.72 37.17
N GLY A 481 10.66 5.34 37.50
CA GLY A 481 11.14 6.55 36.84
C GLY A 481 12.50 6.42 36.15
N GLU A 482 13.20 5.31 36.35
CA GLU A 482 14.43 4.99 35.63
C GLU A 482 14.77 3.51 35.73
N ILE A 483 15.61 3.05 34.81
CA ILE A 483 16.23 1.73 34.83
C ILE A 483 17.73 1.84 34.55
N PHE A 484 18.52 1.03 35.24
CA PHE A 484 19.93 0.79 34.94
C PHE A 484 20.15 -0.70 34.66
N LEU A 485 21.10 -0.98 33.79
CA LEU A 485 21.50 -2.32 33.41
C LEU A 485 22.98 -2.49 33.71
N THR A 486 23.34 -3.39 34.63
CA THR A 486 24.74 -3.63 35.02
C THR A 486 25.18 -5.06 34.73
N ASP A 487 26.48 -5.22 34.54
CA ASP A 487 27.18 -6.49 34.23
C ASP A 487 26.69 -7.25 32.98
N ILE A 488 25.90 -6.61 32.11
CA ILE A 488 25.59 -7.13 30.78
C ILE A 488 26.84 -7.05 29.90
N GLY A 489 27.49 -8.20 29.72
CA GLY A 489 28.64 -8.37 28.84
C GLY A 489 29.95 -7.75 29.38
N LYS A 490 31.05 -7.99 28.66
CA LYS A 490 32.37 -7.48 29.05
C LYS A 490 32.44 -5.96 28.95
N GLU A 491 33.27 -5.35 29.79
CA GLU A 491 33.59 -3.93 29.72
C GLU A 491 34.11 -3.54 28.32
N GLY A 492 33.65 -2.41 27.80
CA GLY A 492 33.93 -1.96 26.43
C GLY A 492 33.15 -2.68 25.31
N SER A 493 32.28 -3.65 25.60
CA SER A 493 31.51 -4.34 24.55
C SER A 493 30.35 -3.51 23.98
N THR A 494 30.07 -3.69 22.68
CA THR A 494 28.93 -3.07 21.99
C THR A 494 27.59 -3.36 22.67
N MET A 495 27.41 -4.59 23.16
CA MET A 495 26.20 -5.01 23.88
C MET A 495 25.98 -4.16 25.14
N ARG A 496 27.01 -3.94 25.96
CA ARG A 496 26.92 -3.07 27.14
C ARG A 496 26.63 -1.61 26.75
N GLY A 497 27.25 -1.12 25.68
CA GLY A 497 27.00 0.23 25.14
C GLY A 497 25.55 0.43 24.72
N MET A 498 25.01 -0.48 23.91
CA MET A 498 23.62 -0.42 23.44
C MET A 498 22.62 -0.57 24.58
N MET A 499 22.84 -1.48 25.53
CA MET A 499 21.94 -1.67 26.67
C MET A 499 21.94 -0.46 27.62
N ASN A 500 23.08 0.19 27.83
CA ASN A 500 23.14 1.45 28.58
C ASN A 500 22.40 2.59 27.86
N ALA A 501 22.54 2.71 26.54
CA ALA A 501 21.82 3.71 25.74
C ALA A 501 20.30 3.47 25.78
N TYR A 502 19.87 2.21 25.63
CA TYR A 502 18.48 1.77 25.78
C TYR A 502 17.92 2.13 27.16
N ALA A 503 18.58 1.71 28.24
CA ALA A 503 18.17 2.01 29.61
C ALA A 503 18.05 3.52 29.88
N THR A 504 18.98 4.31 29.32
CA THR A 504 18.94 5.78 29.39
C THR A 504 17.74 6.37 28.65
N ALA A 505 17.41 5.86 27.46
CA ALA A 505 16.27 6.34 26.66
C ALA A 505 14.93 6.04 27.34
N ILE A 506 14.75 4.82 27.87
CA ILE A 506 13.56 4.45 28.64
C ILE A 506 13.43 5.34 29.89
N SER A 507 14.52 5.49 30.66
CA SER A 507 14.54 6.34 31.85
C SER A 507 14.19 7.80 31.55
N LEU A 508 14.61 8.31 30.39
CA LEU A 508 14.25 9.65 29.95
C LEU A 508 12.75 9.74 29.65
N GLY A 509 12.20 8.79 28.90
CA GLY A 509 10.77 8.76 28.55
C GLY A 509 9.85 8.64 29.77
N LEU A 510 10.17 7.75 30.71
CA LEU A 510 9.46 7.66 32.01
C LEU A 510 9.47 9.02 32.75
N GLN A 511 10.62 9.70 32.78
CA GLN A 511 10.74 11.03 33.40
C GLN A 511 10.03 12.15 32.64
N TYR A 512 9.58 11.94 31.41
CA TYR A 512 8.70 12.85 30.66
C TYR A 512 7.22 12.43 30.70
N GLY A 513 6.87 11.41 31.50
CA GLY A 513 5.48 10.98 31.71
C GLY A 513 4.95 9.98 30.68
N VAL A 514 5.83 9.29 29.94
CA VAL A 514 5.41 8.16 29.08
C VAL A 514 5.01 6.98 29.99
N PRO A 515 3.78 6.43 29.90
CA PRO A 515 3.36 5.29 30.71
C PRO A 515 4.19 4.04 30.44
N LEU A 516 4.37 3.19 31.46
CA LEU A 516 5.19 1.98 31.35
C LEU A 516 4.59 0.98 30.34
N GLU A 517 3.26 0.88 30.33
CA GLU A 517 2.44 0.07 29.44
C GLU A 517 2.81 0.30 27.96
N VAL A 518 3.11 1.54 27.58
CA VAL A 518 3.52 1.91 26.21
C VAL A 518 4.87 1.30 25.86
N PHE A 519 5.83 1.29 26.79
CA PHE A 519 7.12 0.65 26.57
C PHE A 519 7.00 -0.87 26.55
N VAL A 520 6.19 -1.44 27.44
CA VAL A 520 5.95 -2.89 27.49
C VAL A 520 5.34 -3.37 26.17
N ASN A 521 4.23 -2.79 25.74
CA ASN A 521 3.58 -3.12 24.47
C ASN A 521 4.50 -2.94 23.25
N LYS A 522 5.48 -2.04 23.31
CA LYS A 522 6.38 -1.76 22.19
C LYS A 522 7.60 -2.70 22.10
N PHE A 523 8.08 -3.22 23.24
CA PHE A 523 9.32 -3.99 23.31
C PHE A 523 9.12 -5.47 23.69
N SER A 524 8.00 -5.85 24.29
CA SER A 524 7.60 -7.26 24.43
C SER A 524 7.63 -7.97 23.08
N TYR A 525 8.08 -9.22 23.08
CA TYR A 525 8.23 -10.09 21.92
C TYR A 525 9.14 -9.57 20.79
N MET A 526 9.82 -8.44 20.95
CA MET A 526 10.84 -7.97 20.02
C MET A 526 11.99 -8.99 19.96
N ARG A 527 12.34 -9.46 18.75
CA ARG A 527 13.25 -10.60 18.55
C ARG A 527 14.65 -10.20 18.10
N PHE A 528 15.66 -10.54 18.88
CA PHE A 528 17.09 -10.42 18.54
C PHE A 528 17.96 -11.11 19.61
N ASP A 529 19.16 -11.52 19.21
CA ASP A 529 20.11 -12.16 20.13
C ASP A 529 20.60 -11.20 21.23
N PRO A 530 20.71 -11.65 22.49
CA PRO A 530 20.44 -13.02 22.95
C PRO A 530 18.94 -13.31 23.15
N GLU A 531 18.42 -14.37 22.52
CA GLU A 531 17.13 -14.99 22.86
C GLU A 531 17.34 -16.31 23.62
N GLY A 532 16.34 -16.76 24.39
CA GLY A 532 16.38 -18.08 25.03
C GLY A 532 15.57 -18.22 26.31
N ILE A 533 15.74 -19.38 26.94
CA ILE A 533 15.19 -19.72 28.26
C ILE A 533 15.77 -18.77 29.31
N THR A 534 14.95 -18.40 30.30
CA THR A 534 15.33 -17.53 31.42
C THR A 534 15.20 -18.26 32.76
N GLY A 535 15.84 -17.74 33.80
CA GLY A 535 15.70 -18.25 35.17
C GLY A 535 14.44 -17.76 35.92
N ASN A 536 13.54 -17.00 35.27
CA ASN A 536 12.34 -16.45 35.90
C ASN A 536 11.12 -17.36 35.62
N PRO A 537 10.45 -17.93 36.65
CA PRO A 537 9.29 -18.80 36.47
C PRO A 537 8.05 -18.08 35.91
N ASP A 538 8.00 -16.75 35.97
CA ASP A 538 6.89 -15.95 35.43
C ASP A 538 7.17 -15.52 33.98
N ILE A 539 8.44 -15.61 33.52
CA ILE A 539 8.87 -15.30 32.15
C ILE A 539 9.84 -16.40 31.66
N PRO A 540 9.37 -17.63 31.38
CA PRO A 540 10.27 -18.78 31.15
C PRO A 540 11.13 -18.67 29.88
N PHE A 541 10.70 -17.88 28.89
CA PHE A 541 11.42 -17.67 27.63
C PHE A 541 11.36 -16.20 27.20
N ALA A 542 12.46 -15.66 26.71
CA ALA A 542 12.56 -14.32 26.13
C ALA A 542 13.10 -14.34 24.69
N LYS A 543 12.52 -13.48 23.85
CA LYS A 543 12.89 -13.25 22.44
C LYS A 543 14.02 -12.23 22.28
N SER A 544 14.33 -11.49 23.34
CA SER A 544 15.50 -10.62 23.47
C SER A 544 15.71 -10.15 24.91
N MET A 545 16.79 -9.39 25.16
CA MET A 545 17.00 -8.73 26.45
C MET A 545 15.95 -7.64 26.77
N PRO A 546 15.75 -6.59 25.95
CA PRO A 546 14.63 -5.65 26.07
C PRO A 546 13.23 -6.26 26.25
N ASP A 547 12.90 -7.34 25.53
CA ASP A 547 11.67 -8.10 25.74
C ASP A 547 11.56 -8.63 27.19
N TYR A 548 12.62 -9.29 27.69
CA TYR A 548 12.68 -9.74 29.08
C TYR A 548 12.60 -8.57 30.08
N ILE A 549 13.36 -7.50 29.85
CA ILE A 549 13.45 -6.35 30.74
C ILE A 549 12.08 -5.69 30.89
N MET A 550 11.35 -5.49 29.80
CA MET A 550 10.04 -4.84 29.85
C MET A 550 8.97 -5.74 30.47
N ARG A 551 8.95 -7.03 30.15
CA ARG A 551 8.03 -7.96 30.81
C ARG A 551 8.33 -8.15 32.30
N TRP A 552 9.60 -8.05 32.71
CA TRP A 552 9.97 -8.01 34.14
C TRP A 552 9.53 -6.70 34.81
N LEU A 553 9.67 -5.54 34.15
CA LEU A 553 9.16 -4.27 34.69
C LEU A 553 7.64 -4.30 34.83
N ALA A 554 6.92 -4.81 33.83
CA ALA A 554 5.48 -5.01 33.92
C ALA A 554 5.10 -5.85 35.14
N SER A 555 5.77 -7.00 35.36
CA SER A 555 5.51 -7.89 36.49
C SER A 555 5.91 -7.31 37.87
N GLN A 556 6.44 -6.09 37.94
CA GLN A 556 6.81 -5.39 39.19
C GLN A 556 6.05 -4.08 39.41
N PHE A 557 5.46 -3.50 38.37
CA PHE A 557 4.93 -2.13 38.38
C PHE A 557 3.55 -1.97 37.73
N ILE A 558 2.96 -3.04 37.17
CA ILE A 558 1.62 -3.02 36.57
C ILE A 558 0.73 -4.02 37.32
N ASP A 559 -0.26 -3.50 38.04
CA ASP A 559 -1.22 -4.26 38.85
C ASP A 559 -2.48 -4.67 38.06
N ASP A 560 -2.35 -4.91 36.76
CA ASP A 560 -3.42 -5.36 35.85
C ASP A 560 -3.13 -6.80 35.37
N PRO A 561 -3.83 -7.83 35.91
CA PRO A 561 -3.60 -9.21 35.51
C PRO A 561 -3.96 -9.52 34.05
N ASP A 562 -4.91 -8.79 33.44
CA ASP A 562 -5.33 -9.02 32.05
C ASP A 562 -4.21 -8.56 31.10
N PHE A 563 -3.64 -7.39 31.40
CA PHE A 563 -2.44 -6.88 30.71
C PHE A 563 -1.24 -7.82 30.89
N LEU A 564 -0.96 -8.28 32.11
CA LEU A 564 0.15 -9.20 32.37
C LEU A 564 -0.01 -10.52 31.59
N GLU A 565 -1.25 -11.04 31.48
CA GLU A 565 -1.53 -12.23 30.69
C GLU A 565 -1.31 -12.01 29.18
N GLU A 566 -1.77 -10.89 28.62
CA GLU A 566 -1.55 -10.55 27.19
C GLU A 566 -0.04 -10.49 26.87
N GLN A 567 0.75 -9.95 27.79
CA GLN A 567 2.23 -9.92 27.69
C GLN A 567 2.89 -11.29 27.99
N GLY A 568 2.11 -12.34 28.24
CA GLY A 568 2.60 -13.70 28.46
C GLY A 568 3.34 -13.89 29.79
N ILE A 569 3.04 -13.07 30.79
CA ILE A 569 3.67 -13.07 32.11
C ILE A 569 2.84 -13.96 33.04
N MET A 570 3.39 -15.11 33.41
CA MET A 570 2.68 -16.15 34.15
C MET A 570 2.84 -15.97 35.66
N THR A 571 2.36 -14.85 36.21
CA THR A 571 2.38 -14.63 37.67
C THR A 571 1.50 -15.67 38.39
N GLN A 572 1.66 -15.80 39.72
CA GLN A 572 0.84 -16.74 40.48
C GLN A 572 -0.67 -16.44 40.39
N GLU A 573 -1.06 -15.18 40.24
CA GLU A 573 -2.47 -14.80 40.09
C GLU A 573 -3.02 -15.22 38.72
N VAL A 574 -2.26 -14.97 37.64
CA VAL A 574 -2.61 -15.42 36.27
C VAL A 574 -2.66 -16.96 36.21
N ARG A 575 -1.71 -17.66 36.86
CA ARG A 575 -1.74 -19.14 36.97
C ARG A 575 -3.02 -19.63 37.67
N ASN A 576 -3.32 -19.09 38.85
CA ASN A 576 -4.52 -19.48 39.62
C ASN A 576 -5.82 -19.21 38.84
N ARG A 577 -5.88 -18.11 38.06
CA ARG A 577 -7.04 -17.79 37.22
C ARG A 577 -7.20 -18.80 36.08
N LYS A 578 -6.13 -19.13 35.36
CA LYS A 578 -6.16 -20.16 34.30
C LYS A 578 -6.54 -21.54 34.82
N GLU A 579 -6.12 -21.90 36.02
CA GLU A 579 -6.55 -23.14 36.67
C GLU A 579 -8.05 -23.12 36.99
N ALA A 580 -8.60 -21.99 37.44
CA ALA A 580 -10.03 -21.81 37.71
C ALA A 580 -10.90 -21.82 36.42
N GLU A 581 -10.44 -21.18 35.34
CA GLU A 581 -11.13 -21.20 34.04
C GLU A 581 -11.15 -22.61 33.42
N ASN A 582 -10.01 -23.31 33.45
CA ASN A 582 -9.93 -24.70 33.01
C ASN A 582 -10.81 -25.64 33.86
N ALA A 583 -10.95 -25.39 35.16
CA ALA A 583 -11.91 -26.12 36.01
C ALA A 583 -13.37 -25.82 35.62
N GLY A 584 -13.69 -24.56 35.27
CA GLY A 584 -15.03 -24.16 34.80
C GLY A 584 -15.43 -24.82 33.48
N ILE A 585 -14.50 -24.91 32.51
CA ILE A 585 -14.74 -25.55 31.20
C ILE A 585 -15.06 -27.05 31.35
N ASN A 586 -14.40 -27.74 32.30
CA ASN A 586 -14.66 -29.15 32.58
C ASN A 586 -16.03 -29.41 33.24
N LEU A 587 -16.59 -28.41 33.93
CA LEU A 587 -17.95 -28.48 34.49
C LEU A 587 -19.04 -28.20 33.44
N ALA A 588 -18.76 -27.36 32.44
CA ALA A 588 -19.70 -27.03 31.37
C ALA A 588 -19.97 -28.20 30.40
N ASN A 589 -19.00 -29.11 30.23
CA ASN A 589 -19.11 -30.27 29.33
C ASN A 589 -19.78 -31.53 29.95
N GLY A 590 -20.33 -31.42 31.17
CA GLY A 590 -20.80 -32.57 31.95
C GLY A 590 -22.32 -32.72 32.10
N SER A 591 -23.03 -33.27 31.11
CA SER A 591 -24.39 -33.84 31.31
C SER A 591 -24.88 -34.79 30.21
N GLY A 592 -24.92 -36.11 30.50
CA GLY A 592 -26.04 -36.97 30.06
C GLY A 592 -25.77 -38.20 29.17
N ASN A 593 -25.56 -39.35 29.84
CA ASN A 593 -25.79 -40.76 29.40
C ASN A 593 -24.66 -41.52 28.65
N GLY A 594 -24.24 -42.72 29.10
CA GLY A 594 -24.53 -43.38 30.39
C GLY A 594 -24.05 -44.84 30.53
N SER A 595 -23.56 -45.19 31.74
CA SER A 595 -23.61 -46.51 32.43
C SER A 595 -23.01 -47.80 31.79
N PRO A 596 -22.63 -48.83 32.60
CA PRO A 596 -21.88 -48.75 33.86
C PRO A 596 -20.85 -49.92 34.10
N ALA A 597 -20.10 -49.81 35.21
CA ALA A 597 -19.61 -50.91 36.09
C ALA A 597 -18.40 -51.80 35.69
N GLY A 598 -17.47 -51.96 36.67
CA GLY A 598 -16.50 -53.07 36.72
C GLY A 598 -15.23 -52.78 37.55
N ASN A 599 -15.12 -53.38 38.75
CA ASN A 599 -13.95 -53.38 39.66
C ASN A 599 -12.57 -53.48 38.97
N GLY A 600 -11.44 -52.97 39.50
CA GLY A 600 -11.16 -52.48 40.86
C GLY A 600 -10.07 -53.31 41.57
N GLY A 601 -8.97 -52.68 41.99
CA GLY A 601 -8.01 -53.21 42.99
C GLY A 601 -6.60 -53.61 42.50
N ASN A 602 -5.58 -52.96 43.10
CA ASN A 602 -4.16 -53.35 43.35
C ASN A 602 -3.38 -54.20 42.32
N GLY A 603 -2.13 -53.92 41.94
CA GLY A 603 -1.11 -53.12 42.60
C GLY A 603 0.18 -53.92 42.84
N ASN A 604 1.32 -53.33 42.43
CA ASN A 604 2.68 -53.51 42.94
C ASN A 604 3.62 -54.62 42.38
N GLY A 605 4.81 -54.18 41.91
CA GLY A 605 6.11 -54.84 42.20
C GLY A 605 6.96 -55.44 41.06
N GLY A 606 8.22 -54.98 40.93
CA GLY A 606 9.38 -55.90 40.74
C GLY A 606 10.29 -55.80 39.50
N ASN A 607 11.47 -55.19 39.68
CA ASN A 607 12.82 -55.48 39.11
C ASN A 607 13.04 -56.26 37.77
N GLY A 608 13.89 -55.69 36.90
CA GLY A 608 15.28 -56.21 36.75
C GLY A 608 15.77 -56.86 35.44
N GLY A 609 16.37 -56.07 34.53
CA GLY A 609 17.44 -56.46 33.55
C GLY A 609 17.13 -57.51 32.46
N PRO A 610 18.10 -57.86 31.56
CA PRO A 610 19.44 -57.31 31.33
C PRO A 610 19.72 -56.83 29.87
N ALA A 611 20.96 -56.46 29.56
CA ALA A 611 21.54 -56.21 28.21
C ALA A 611 21.87 -57.55 27.46
N PRO A 612 22.52 -57.64 26.26
CA PRO A 612 23.26 -56.65 25.45
C PRO A 612 22.88 -56.69 23.93
N GLU A 613 23.66 -56.35 22.87
CA GLU A 613 25.10 -56.05 22.66
C GLU A 613 25.38 -55.15 21.40
N ALA A 614 26.66 -55.01 21.07
CA ALA A 614 27.45 -54.22 20.11
C ALA A 614 27.32 -54.52 18.59
N GLU A 615 27.71 -53.53 17.74
CA GLU A 615 29.00 -53.56 17.00
C GLU A 615 29.26 -52.27 16.17
N ALA A 616 30.54 -51.87 16.10
CA ALA A 616 31.15 -50.95 15.14
C ALA A 616 32.57 -51.48 14.85
N PRO A 617 33.28 -51.09 13.77
CA PRO A 617 34.61 -50.47 14.00
C PRO A 617 35.21 -49.57 12.88
N VAL A 618 36.01 -48.54 13.29
CA VAL A 618 37.16 -47.82 12.61
C VAL A 618 37.07 -47.36 11.12
N ALA A 619 37.80 -46.36 10.58
CA ALA A 619 38.85 -45.39 11.00
C ALA A 619 38.76 -44.12 10.08
N ASP A 620 39.63 -43.10 10.00
CA ASP A 620 40.95 -42.84 10.62
C ASP A 620 41.21 -41.31 10.87
N THR A 621 42.28 -40.71 10.32
CA THR A 621 42.83 -39.39 10.68
C THR A 621 43.03 -38.40 9.52
N GLY A 622 42.93 -37.09 9.83
CA GLY A 622 44.10 -36.19 9.68
C GLY A 622 44.10 -35.09 8.58
N GLY A 623 44.12 -33.82 9.03
CA GLY A 623 45.16 -32.87 8.56
C GLY A 623 44.80 -31.64 7.71
N THR A 624 44.95 -30.46 8.35
CA THR A 624 45.45 -29.17 7.75
C THR A 624 44.55 -28.35 6.80
N SER A 625 45.04 -27.14 6.45
CA SER A 625 44.27 -25.89 6.30
C SER A 625 44.43 -25.16 4.94
N VAL A 626 43.31 -24.65 4.40
CA VAL A 626 43.04 -23.33 3.71
C VAL A 626 44.18 -22.72 2.84
N PRO A 627 43.98 -22.26 1.55
CA PRO A 627 42.81 -21.52 1.04
C PRO A 627 42.29 -21.79 -0.40
N ALA A 628 41.07 -21.27 -0.63
CA ALA A 628 40.41 -20.76 -1.86
C ALA A 628 40.90 -21.12 -3.29
N GLY A 629 39.95 -21.58 -4.13
CA GLY A 629 40.11 -21.58 -5.60
C GLY A 629 39.02 -22.33 -6.39
N THR A 630 37.86 -21.69 -6.62
CA THR A 630 36.88 -21.94 -7.70
C THR A 630 36.59 -23.38 -8.18
N ALA A 631 35.38 -23.87 -7.88
CA ALA A 631 34.65 -24.77 -8.78
C ALA A 631 33.14 -24.46 -8.68
N LEU A 632 32.48 -24.30 -9.84
CA LEU A 632 31.02 -24.30 -9.96
C LEU A 632 30.52 -25.74 -9.86
N THR A 633 29.45 -25.97 -9.11
CA THR A 633 28.54 -27.12 -9.35
C THR A 633 27.11 -26.67 -9.12
N ASP A 634 26.27 -26.97 -10.09
CA ASP A 634 24.83 -26.71 -10.06
C ASP A 634 24.14 -27.67 -9.07
N ASP A 635 23.54 -27.12 -8.02
CA ASP A 635 22.25 -27.54 -7.44
C ASP A 635 21.96 -26.75 -6.15
N VAL A 636 20.81 -26.07 -6.12
CA VAL A 636 20.30 -25.39 -4.91
C VAL A 636 19.03 -26.11 -4.45
N PRO A 637 19.03 -26.80 -3.29
CA PRO A 637 17.80 -27.33 -2.73
C PRO A 637 16.95 -26.19 -2.16
N VAL A 638 16.01 -25.71 -2.97
CA VAL A 638 14.99 -24.72 -2.58
C VAL A 638 13.80 -25.41 -1.91
N VAL A 639 13.51 -25.05 -0.67
CA VAL A 639 12.12 -24.98 -0.16
C VAL A 639 11.96 -23.71 0.68
N PRO A 640 11.08 -22.77 0.30
CA PRO A 640 10.91 -21.51 1.02
C PRO A 640 9.89 -21.65 2.16
N ALA A 641 10.31 -21.34 3.39
CA ALA A 641 9.38 -21.11 4.49
C ALA A 641 8.78 -19.69 4.38
N LYS A 642 7.61 -19.57 3.73
CA LYS A 642 6.83 -18.33 3.75
C LYS A 642 6.27 -18.09 5.15
N LEU A 643 6.73 -17.03 5.82
CA LEU A 643 6.11 -16.52 7.04
C LEU A 643 5.16 -15.36 6.66
N HIS A 644 3.87 -15.64 6.69
CA HIS A 644 2.83 -14.62 6.54
C HIS A 644 2.78 -13.76 7.80
N PHE A 645 3.06 -12.45 7.66
CA PHE A 645 2.80 -11.46 8.70
C PHE A 645 1.56 -10.66 8.29
N THR A 646 0.41 -10.99 8.89
CA THR A 646 -0.83 -10.23 8.74
C THR A 646 -1.12 -9.55 10.08
N PRO A 647 -0.99 -8.21 10.21
CA PRO A 647 -1.42 -7.51 11.41
C PRO A 647 -2.94 -7.65 11.57
N GLY A 648 -3.39 -8.21 12.70
CA GLY A 648 -4.81 -8.27 13.06
C GLY A 648 -5.62 -9.49 12.59
N ALA A 649 -4.98 -10.56 12.11
CA ALA A 649 -5.70 -11.80 11.73
C ALA A 649 -4.97 -13.08 12.17
N ALA A 650 -4.79 -13.24 13.48
CA ALA A 650 -4.66 -14.54 14.09
C ALA A 650 -5.86 -14.74 15.02
N GLU A 651 -6.76 -15.69 14.69
CA GLU A 651 -7.46 -16.40 15.75
C GLU A 651 -6.38 -17.16 16.53
N LEU A 652 -5.91 -16.54 17.61
CA LEU A 652 -4.97 -17.18 18.51
C LEU A 652 -5.65 -18.41 19.10
N GLY A 653 -5.08 -19.58 18.81
CA GLY A 653 -5.50 -20.80 19.48
C GLY A 653 -5.16 -20.73 20.97
N PRO A 654 -5.73 -21.64 21.78
CA PRO A 654 -5.36 -21.75 23.18
C PRO A 654 -3.84 -21.93 23.33
N ALA A 655 -3.30 -21.51 24.48
CA ALA A 655 -1.90 -21.77 24.81
C ALA A 655 -1.63 -23.28 24.82
N CYS A 656 -0.50 -23.71 24.27
CA CYS A 656 -0.14 -25.11 24.17
C CYS A 656 0.01 -25.74 25.56
N ASP A 657 -0.83 -26.71 25.85
CA ASP A 657 -0.77 -27.67 26.97
C ASP A 657 0.65 -28.20 27.31
N GLN A 658 1.50 -28.44 26.31
CA GLN A 658 2.85 -28.99 26.49
C GLN A 658 3.93 -27.94 26.81
N CYS A 659 3.80 -26.70 26.34
CA CYS A 659 4.91 -25.72 26.42
C CYS A 659 4.52 -24.25 26.67
N GLY A 660 3.23 -23.95 26.82
CA GLY A 660 2.69 -22.60 27.00
C GLY A 660 2.73 -21.72 25.74
N GLY A 661 3.38 -22.15 24.65
CA GLY A 661 3.44 -21.39 23.40
C GLY A 661 2.07 -21.28 22.71
N MET A 662 1.72 -20.10 22.19
CA MET A 662 0.48 -19.90 21.43
C MET A 662 0.36 -20.89 20.27
N MET A 663 -0.79 -21.57 20.18
CA MET A 663 -1.07 -22.46 19.05
C MET A 663 -1.69 -21.67 17.90
N GLN A 664 -1.33 -22.02 16.67
CA GLN A 664 -1.87 -21.42 15.46
C GLN A 664 -2.89 -22.37 14.83
N ARG A 665 -3.94 -21.82 14.22
CA ARG A 665 -4.99 -22.62 13.59
C ARG A 665 -4.47 -23.23 12.28
N THR A 666 -4.48 -24.57 12.20
CA THR A 666 -4.01 -25.35 11.05
C THR A 666 -5.20 -26.17 10.53
N GLY A 667 -6.02 -25.56 9.67
CA GLY A 667 -7.28 -26.15 9.20
C GLY A 667 -8.33 -26.22 10.32
N ALA A 668 -8.80 -27.43 10.64
CA ALA A 668 -9.76 -27.68 11.70
C ALA A 668 -9.13 -27.84 13.11
N CYS A 669 -7.79 -27.94 13.19
CA CYS A 669 -7.04 -28.19 14.42
C CYS A 669 -6.17 -26.97 14.77
N TYR A 670 -5.48 -27.04 15.92
CA TYR A 670 -4.42 -26.10 16.26
C TYR A 670 -3.07 -26.81 16.36
N THR A 671 -1.99 -26.12 15.97
CA THR A 671 -0.61 -26.63 16.05
C THR A 671 0.28 -25.61 16.77
N CYS A 672 1.09 -26.05 17.71
CA CYS A 672 2.06 -25.21 18.39
C CYS A 672 3.33 -25.08 17.55
N SER A 673 3.63 -23.87 17.07
CA SER A 673 4.86 -23.59 16.32
C SER A 673 6.14 -23.63 17.18
N SER A 674 6.01 -23.64 18.52
CA SER A 674 7.14 -23.72 19.45
C SER A 674 7.64 -25.15 19.72
N CYS A 675 6.77 -26.16 19.69
CA CYS A 675 7.13 -27.56 20.02
C CYS A 675 6.57 -28.62 19.07
N GLY A 676 5.72 -28.25 18.11
CA GLY A 676 5.09 -29.18 17.16
C GLY A 676 3.85 -29.91 17.68
N ASN A 677 3.41 -29.71 18.94
CA ASN A 677 2.21 -30.37 19.45
C ASN A 677 0.95 -29.94 18.68
N ASN A 678 -0.01 -30.85 18.49
CA ASN A 678 -1.24 -30.62 17.73
C ASN A 678 -2.45 -31.09 18.54
N THR A 679 -3.56 -30.36 18.50
CA THR A 679 -4.81 -30.70 19.22
C THR A 679 -5.53 -31.95 18.71
N GLY A 680 -5.04 -32.59 17.64
CA GLY A 680 -5.41 -33.97 17.31
C GLY A 680 -6.73 -34.12 16.57
N CYS A 681 -6.81 -33.61 15.34
CA CYS A 681 -7.71 -34.13 14.32
C CYS A 681 -6.88 -34.70 13.17
N GLY A 682 -7.26 -35.90 12.70
CA GLY A 682 -6.51 -36.70 11.72
C GLY A 682 -6.76 -36.31 10.26
#